data_AF-A0A4R0J3K1-F1
#
_entry.id   AF-A0A4R0J3K1-F1
#
_cell.length_a   1.000
_cell.length_b   1.000
_cell.length_c   1.000
_cell.angle_alpha   90.00
_cell.angle_beta   90.00
_cell.angle_gamma   90.00
#
_symmetry.space_group_name_H-M   'P 1'
#
loop_
_entity.id
_entity.type
_entity.pdbx_description
1 polymer ?
#
loop_
_entity_poly.entity_id
_entity_poly.type
_entity_poly.pdbx_seq_one_letter_code
_entity_poly.pdbx_strand_id
1 'polypeptide(L)'
;MKRSLWAVTALAVAALGLSAPSAATAAATDYQAEDATVSQGVVESNHTGYTGTGFVNYDNLVGSYVEWTVTAPAGPADVTLRYANGTAAARPMDFTVNGQPGAVGITFPGTGAWATWQTKTVRLQLAAGTNTIRARATSADGGPNADKLTVTPTTDDTTPPSAPAGLTVSDIKSNAATFHWTAATDEVGVVRYEINRGGNVLKVVDGNTLSATVDTLTANTAYDISVGAFDAAGNASQQSNVVTFTTPGSGDTQPPTVPGNLRSTGVTAGSVSLAWNASTDNSGSIAGYDVYQGSTKVASTGSLTATVTGLAANTEYTFTVKARDPDGNASGASNAVTVRTATTGAGGIPAYDKDIAKVDLGWSVAFLPDGSALVTERDRFEVLRVTASGQKTTLGKVPGVATTTGEGGLLGIALSPNFASDHWVYFYHTASGDNRIVRMKYENGQLGTTSSPVLTGLAKNRYHNGGRIAFGPDGKLYATVGDAKNSGNAQNKGSLNGKILRMNPDGSAPSDNPFYSTGGNARYVWSWGHRNPQGLAWDSRGQLWAAEFGENSQDELNLIQKGGNYGWPACEGTIGDCSGYIAPKRTWPTSQAGPSGIEIVNDWIYIAGVTGEQLWVTKINSAGTGVGTPQALFSGRWGRLRSITHTPDGGLWLTSTNNDKNGGTPSTIDNVIVRLKFP
;
A
#
# COMPACT_ATOMS: atom_id res chain seq x y z
N MET A 1 76.10 -42.90 29.48
CA MET A 1 75.30 -44.07 29.93
C MET A 1 73.83 -43.69 29.84
N LYS A 2 72.88 -44.36 29.20
CA LYS A 2 72.80 -45.53 28.32
C LYS A 2 71.66 -45.22 27.33
N ARG A 3 71.83 -45.57 26.05
CA ARG A 3 70.77 -45.58 25.03
C ARG A 3 69.78 -46.70 25.32
N SER A 4 68.49 -46.51 25.05
CA SER A 4 67.58 -47.58 24.64
C SER A 4 66.43 -47.05 23.79
N LEU A 5 66.27 -47.73 22.65
CA LEU A 5 65.36 -47.55 21.54
C LEU A 5 64.02 -48.25 21.85
N TRP A 6 62.87 -47.64 21.61
CA TRP A 6 61.60 -48.36 21.47
C TRP A 6 60.82 -47.81 20.27
N ALA A 7 60.56 -48.72 19.33
CA ALA A 7 59.81 -48.50 18.11
C ALA A 7 58.32 -48.30 18.41
N VAL A 8 57.69 -47.34 17.73
CA VAL A 8 56.23 -47.19 17.70
C VAL A 8 55.75 -47.77 16.38
N THR A 9 55.07 -48.90 16.46
CA THR A 9 54.37 -49.56 15.36
C THR A 9 53.14 -48.75 14.98
N ALA A 10 53.07 -48.26 13.74
CA ALA A 10 51.87 -47.64 13.20
C ALA A 10 50.87 -48.74 12.79
N LEU A 11 49.71 -48.77 13.44
CA LEU A 11 48.58 -49.62 13.05
C LEU A 11 47.83 -48.91 11.91
N ALA A 12 47.87 -49.49 10.71
CA ALA A 12 47.02 -49.08 9.60
C ALA A 12 45.57 -49.49 9.90
N VAL A 13 44.68 -48.51 10.08
CA VAL A 13 43.23 -48.74 10.06
C VAL A 13 42.78 -48.72 8.61
N ALA A 14 42.45 -49.87 8.06
CA ALA A 14 41.76 -49.98 6.78
C ALA A 14 40.36 -49.39 6.92
N ALA A 15 40.14 -48.21 6.35
CA ALA A 15 38.80 -47.68 6.16
C ALA A 15 38.11 -48.51 5.08
N LEU A 16 37.20 -49.40 5.49
CA LEU A 16 36.21 -50.01 4.61
C LEU A 16 35.33 -48.89 4.06
N GLY A 17 35.56 -48.52 2.81
CA GLY A 17 34.65 -47.67 2.05
C GLY A 17 33.34 -48.42 1.83
N LEU A 18 32.37 -48.18 2.71
CA LEU A 18 30.96 -48.44 2.40
C LEU A 18 30.56 -47.41 1.34
N SER A 19 30.60 -47.81 0.07
CA SER A 19 29.86 -47.13 -0.98
C SER A 19 28.38 -47.12 -0.55
N ALA A 20 27.83 -45.95 -0.29
CA ALA A 20 26.40 -45.79 -0.14
C ALA A 20 25.72 -46.40 -1.37
N PRO A 21 24.66 -47.22 -1.21
CA PRO A 21 23.94 -47.74 -2.36
C PRO A 21 23.41 -46.52 -3.15
N SER A 22 23.70 -46.45 -4.45
CA SER A 22 23.02 -45.52 -5.33
C SER A 22 21.52 -45.75 -5.14
N ALA A 23 20.75 -44.71 -4.85
CA ALA A 23 19.30 -44.81 -4.81
C ALA A 23 18.84 -45.42 -6.13
N ALA A 24 18.33 -46.66 -6.09
CA ALA A 24 17.77 -47.29 -7.26
C ALA A 24 16.54 -46.47 -7.66
N THR A 25 16.62 -45.77 -8.79
CA THR A 25 15.47 -45.09 -9.39
C THR A 25 14.39 -46.14 -9.62
N ALA A 26 13.19 -45.92 -9.05
CA ALA A 26 12.08 -46.82 -9.25
C ALA A 26 11.75 -46.91 -10.75
N ALA A 27 11.59 -48.13 -11.27
CA ALA A 27 11.41 -48.36 -12.70
C ALA A 27 10.10 -47.72 -13.22
N ALA A 28 10.15 -47.20 -14.44
CA ALA A 28 8.97 -46.71 -15.15
C ALA A 28 7.94 -47.85 -15.33
N THR A 29 6.66 -47.56 -15.10
CA THR A 29 5.55 -48.51 -15.24
C THR A 29 4.55 -48.02 -16.28
N ASP A 30 4.22 -48.87 -17.24
CA ASP A 30 3.22 -48.58 -18.28
C ASP A 30 1.82 -49.01 -17.87
N TYR A 31 0.83 -48.17 -18.18
CA TYR A 31 -0.60 -48.41 -17.98
C TYR A 31 -1.32 -48.17 -19.31
N GLN A 32 -1.90 -49.21 -19.89
CA GLN A 32 -2.59 -49.14 -21.18
C GLN A 32 -3.89 -48.35 -21.06
N ALA A 33 -4.22 -47.53 -22.06
CA ALA A 33 -5.43 -46.70 -22.03
C ALA A 33 -6.70 -47.54 -22.17
N GLU A 34 -6.66 -48.66 -22.89
CA GLU A 34 -7.77 -49.60 -23.04
C GLU A 34 -8.17 -50.32 -21.73
N ASP A 35 -7.29 -50.35 -20.74
CA ASP A 35 -7.56 -50.93 -19.42
C ASP A 35 -8.06 -49.89 -18.40
N ALA A 36 -8.13 -48.61 -18.80
CA ALA A 36 -8.49 -47.49 -17.93
C ALA A 36 -10.00 -47.25 -17.88
N THR A 37 -10.45 -46.44 -16.91
CA THR A 37 -11.83 -45.98 -16.87
C THR A 37 -12.03 -44.90 -17.93
N VAL A 38 -12.90 -45.15 -18.91
CA VAL A 38 -13.20 -44.21 -20.00
C VAL A 38 -14.57 -43.57 -19.80
N SER A 39 -14.66 -42.25 -19.98
CA SER A 39 -15.91 -41.52 -20.05
C SER A 39 -15.96 -40.68 -21.32
N GLN A 40 -16.98 -40.90 -22.14
CA GLN A 40 -17.18 -40.19 -23.41
C GLN A 40 -15.98 -40.41 -24.35
N GLY A 41 -15.76 -41.68 -24.68
CA GLY A 41 -14.73 -42.16 -25.59
C GLY A 41 -14.86 -43.68 -25.77
N VAL A 42 -14.13 -44.24 -26.73
CA VAL A 42 -14.19 -45.66 -27.08
C VAL A 42 -12.79 -46.24 -27.28
N VAL A 43 -12.62 -47.52 -26.93
CA VAL A 43 -11.40 -48.27 -27.24
C VAL A 43 -11.47 -48.72 -28.71
N GLU A 44 -10.44 -48.38 -29.47
CA GLU A 44 -10.31 -48.69 -30.90
C GLU A 44 -8.96 -49.35 -31.23
N SER A 45 -8.87 -49.87 -32.45
CA SER A 45 -7.66 -50.51 -33.02
C SER A 45 -7.49 -50.23 -34.52
N ASN A 46 -8.19 -49.22 -35.05
CA ASN A 46 -8.25 -48.87 -36.47
C ASN A 46 -7.03 -48.05 -36.99
N HIS A 47 -6.07 -47.76 -36.11
CA HIS A 47 -4.79 -47.12 -36.45
C HIS A 47 -3.64 -47.98 -35.95
N THR A 48 -2.52 -48.02 -36.68
CA THR A 48 -1.36 -48.84 -36.30
C THR A 48 -0.43 -48.09 -35.33
N GLY A 49 0.43 -48.82 -34.64
CA GLY A 49 1.52 -48.25 -33.84
C GLY A 49 1.20 -47.96 -32.38
N TYR A 50 -0.01 -48.27 -31.89
CA TYR A 50 -0.35 -48.30 -30.46
C TYR A 50 0.31 -49.52 -29.77
N THR A 51 0.31 -49.54 -28.45
CA THR A 51 0.78 -50.64 -27.59
C THR A 51 -0.40 -51.37 -26.97
N GLY A 52 -0.21 -52.61 -26.51
CA GLY A 52 -1.33 -53.38 -25.96
C GLY A 52 -2.29 -53.89 -27.04
N THR A 53 -3.59 -53.84 -26.75
CA THR A 53 -4.67 -54.35 -27.61
C THR A 53 -5.48 -53.26 -28.31
N GLY A 54 -5.37 -52.00 -27.86
CA GLY A 54 -6.03 -50.87 -28.49
C GLY A 54 -5.49 -49.52 -28.04
N PHE A 55 -6.27 -48.47 -28.28
CA PHE A 55 -6.07 -47.13 -27.73
C PHE A 55 -7.44 -46.49 -27.48
N VAL A 56 -7.52 -45.45 -26.66
CA VAL A 56 -8.77 -44.70 -26.45
C VAL A 56 -8.88 -43.54 -27.42
N ASN A 57 -9.95 -43.55 -28.22
CA ASN A 57 -10.43 -42.41 -28.99
C ASN A 57 -11.40 -41.59 -28.13
N TYR A 58 -11.06 -40.35 -27.82
CA TYR A 58 -11.92 -39.45 -27.03
C TYR A 58 -13.06 -38.92 -27.90
N ASP A 59 -14.26 -38.80 -27.32
CA ASP A 59 -15.32 -38.02 -27.95
C ASP A 59 -14.90 -36.54 -28.03
N ASN A 60 -15.26 -35.87 -29.13
CA ASN A 60 -15.07 -34.43 -29.32
C ASN A 60 -16.06 -33.66 -28.42
N LEU A 61 -15.77 -33.59 -27.13
CA LEU A 61 -16.61 -32.96 -26.12
C LEU A 61 -15.75 -32.41 -24.97
N VAL A 62 -16.10 -31.22 -24.46
CA VAL A 62 -15.48 -30.70 -23.24
C VAL A 62 -15.80 -31.65 -22.10
N GLY A 63 -14.75 -32.17 -21.47
CA GLY A 63 -14.87 -32.99 -20.28
C GLY A 63 -14.84 -34.49 -20.50
N SER A 64 -14.70 -35.00 -21.73
CA SER A 64 -14.34 -36.40 -21.98
C SER A 64 -13.02 -36.75 -21.31
N TYR A 65 -12.88 -37.95 -20.77
CA TYR A 65 -11.69 -38.33 -20.01
C TYR A 65 -11.34 -39.82 -20.08
N VAL A 66 -10.05 -40.08 -19.85
CA VAL A 66 -9.50 -41.39 -19.49
C VAL A 66 -8.88 -41.27 -18.10
N GLU A 67 -9.19 -42.22 -17.23
CA GLU A 67 -8.71 -42.27 -15.84
C GLU A 67 -8.03 -43.61 -15.55
N TRP A 68 -6.71 -43.56 -15.38
CA TRP A 68 -5.86 -44.70 -15.03
C TRP A 68 -5.83 -44.90 -13.52
N THR A 69 -5.86 -46.15 -13.08
CA THR A 69 -5.49 -46.51 -11.71
C THR A 69 -4.03 -46.97 -11.71
N VAL A 70 -3.16 -46.24 -11.01
CA VAL A 70 -1.72 -46.47 -11.00
C VAL A 70 -1.21 -46.76 -9.59
N THR A 71 -0.15 -47.55 -9.46
CA THR A 71 0.56 -47.76 -8.18
C THR A 71 1.92 -47.10 -8.25
N ALA A 72 2.25 -46.26 -7.25
CA ALA A 72 3.51 -45.54 -7.18
C ALA A 72 3.96 -45.34 -5.73
N PRO A 73 5.26 -45.14 -5.46
CA PRO A 73 5.71 -44.58 -4.19
C PRO A 73 5.19 -43.14 -4.02
N ALA A 74 5.18 -42.63 -2.78
CA ALA A 74 4.84 -41.23 -2.54
C ALA A 74 5.91 -40.31 -3.13
N GLY A 75 5.49 -39.22 -3.79
CA GLY A 75 6.38 -38.18 -4.30
C GLY A 75 6.07 -37.76 -5.75
N PRO A 76 6.91 -36.90 -6.33
CA PRO A 76 6.77 -36.49 -7.71
C PRO A 76 7.00 -37.67 -8.66
N ALA A 77 6.23 -37.73 -9.74
CA ALA A 77 6.43 -38.67 -10.82
C ALA A 77 6.28 -37.98 -12.17
N ASP A 78 7.14 -38.36 -13.11
CA ASP A 78 6.93 -38.07 -14.52
C ASP A 78 5.86 -38.99 -15.08
N VAL A 79 4.80 -38.37 -15.57
CA VAL A 79 3.64 -39.03 -16.15
C VAL A 79 3.63 -38.71 -17.63
N THR A 80 4.03 -39.68 -18.44
CA THR A 80 4.17 -39.54 -19.88
C THR A 80 2.97 -40.17 -20.57
N LEU A 81 2.15 -39.34 -21.22
CA LEU A 81 1.08 -39.81 -22.09
C LEU A 81 1.62 -40.02 -23.51
N ARG A 82 1.47 -41.23 -24.04
CA ARG A 82 1.66 -41.52 -25.46
C ARG A 82 0.35 -41.28 -26.21
N TYR A 83 0.37 -40.39 -27.19
CA TYR A 83 -0.82 -39.88 -27.85
C TYR A 83 -0.66 -39.72 -29.36
N ALA A 84 -1.77 -39.72 -30.09
CA ALA A 84 -1.83 -39.34 -31.50
C ALA A 84 -2.92 -38.28 -31.73
N ASN A 85 -2.61 -37.27 -32.53
CA ASN A 85 -3.54 -36.23 -32.95
C ASN A 85 -3.34 -35.97 -34.44
N GLY A 86 -4.15 -36.61 -35.29
CA GLY A 86 -4.03 -36.47 -36.75
C GLY A 86 -4.50 -35.12 -37.29
N THR A 87 -5.00 -34.22 -36.44
CA THR A 87 -5.44 -32.86 -36.83
C THR A 87 -4.34 -31.83 -36.60
N ALA A 88 -4.47 -30.64 -37.19
CA ALA A 88 -3.58 -29.51 -36.92
C ALA A 88 -3.93 -28.77 -35.61
N ALA A 89 -5.17 -28.88 -35.13
CA ALA A 89 -5.63 -28.21 -33.93
C ALA A 89 -5.10 -28.91 -32.67
N ALA A 90 -4.64 -28.12 -31.69
CA ALA A 90 -4.19 -28.64 -30.42
C ALA A 90 -5.39 -29.12 -29.58
N ARG A 91 -5.21 -30.22 -28.83
CA ARG A 91 -6.23 -30.81 -27.98
C ARG A 91 -5.84 -30.70 -26.50
N PRO A 92 -6.18 -29.60 -25.80
CA PRO A 92 -5.73 -29.37 -24.43
C PRO A 92 -6.47 -30.22 -23.39
N MET A 93 -5.74 -30.71 -22.39
CA MET A 93 -6.29 -31.49 -21.28
C MET A 93 -5.79 -31.03 -19.92
N ASP A 94 -6.63 -31.20 -18.90
CA ASP A 94 -6.27 -31.08 -17.49
C ASP A 94 -6.02 -32.48 -16.90
N PHE A 95 -4.99 -32.59 -16.08
CA PHE A 95 -4.65 -33.77 -15.31
C PHE A 95 -5.04 -33.59 -13.84
N THR A 96 -5.79 -34.54 -13.28
CA THR A 96 -6.05 -34.62 -11.84
C THR A 96 -5.47 -35.91 -11.25
N VAL A 97 -5.05 -35.85 -9.99
CA VAL A 97 -4.61 -37.00 -9.19
C VAL A 97 -5.55 -37.16 -8.01
N ASN A 98 -6.17 -38.33 -7.85
CA ASN A 98 -7.12 -38.61 -6.76
C ASN A 98 -8.24 -37.56 -6.65
N GLY A 99 -8.70 -37.04 -7.80
CA GLY A 99 -9.71 -35.99 -7.89
C GLY A 99 -9.21 -34.57 -7.60
N GLN A 100 -7.94 -34.37 -7.24
CA GLN A 100 -7.33 -33.06 -7.01
C GLN A 100 -6.59 -32.54 -8.25
N PRO A 101 -6.56 -31.21 -8.51
CA PRO A 101 -5.83 -30.64 -9.64
C PRO A 101 -4.33 -30.99 -9.59
N GLY A 102 -3.79 -31.52 -10.69
CA GLY A 102 -2.36 -31.88 -10.83
C GLY A 102 -1.63 -30.99 -11.82
N ALA A 103 -2.06 -30.97 -13.09
CA ALA A 103 -1.49 -30.10 -14.13
C ALA A 103 -2.61 -29.61 -15.06
N VAL A 104 -2.68 -28.30 -15.31
CA VAL A 104 -3.81 -27.68 -16.04
C VAL A 104 -3.39 -27.09 -17.37
N GLY A 105 -4.26 -27.13 -18.37
CA GLY A 105 -4.06 -26.53 -19.69
C GLY A 105 -2.96 -27.19 -20.54
N ILE A 106 -2.69 -28.48 -20.33
CA ILE A 106 -1.61 -29.17 -21.05
C ILE A 106 -2.01 -29.37 -22.51
N THR A 107 -1.24 -28.76 -23.40
CA THR A 107 -1.54 -28.73 -24.84
C THR A 107 -0.92 -29.91 -25.57
N PHE A 108 -1.74 -30.62 -26.36
CA PHE A 108 -1.33 -31.73 -27.22
C PHE A 108 -1.44 -31.32 -28.70
N PRO A 109 -0.34 -30.88 -29.34
CA PRO A 109 -0.35 -30.46 -30.75
C PRO A 109 -0.58 -31.64 -31.70
N GLY A 110 -0.89 -31.31 -32.96
CA GLY A 110 -1.01 -32.29 -34.04
C GLY A 110 0.26 -33.12 -34.22
N THR A 111 0.11 -34.43 -34.33
CA THR A 111 1.19 -35.38 -34.63
C THR A 111 1.34 -35.65 -36.13
N GLY A 112 0.52 -35.04 -36.97
CA GLY A 112 0.57 -35.11 -38.43
C GLY A 112 -0.23 -36.27 -39.05
N ALA A 113 -0.39 -37.39 -38.34
CA ALA A 113 -1.25 -38.51 -38.74
C ALA A 113 -1.70 -39.33 -37.53
N TRP A 114 -2.86 -39.98 -37.61
CA TRP A 114 -3.42 -40.80 -36.52
C TRP A 114 -2.64 -42.08 -36.18
N ALA A 115 -1.74 -42.52 -37.07
CA ALA A 115 -0.78 -43.61 -36.81
C ALA A 115 0.59 -43.09 -36.31
N THR A 116 0.77 -41.77 -36.19
CA THR A 116 1.99 -41.15 -35.66
C THR A 116 1.80 -40.82 -34.19
N TRP A 117 2.49 -41.57 -33.34
CA TRP A 117 2.41 -41.47 -31.89
C TRP A 117 3.56 -40.63 -31.36
N GLN A 118 3.25 -39.66 -30.50
CA GLN A 118 4.20 -38.84 -29.77
C GLN A 118 3.98 -39.00 -28.26
N THR A 119 4.91 -38.48 -27.46
CA THR A 119 4.81 -38.51 -26.00
C THR A 119 4.80 -37.10 -25.45
N LYS A 120 3.98 -36.88 -24.42
CA LYS A 120 4.00 -35.66 -23.62
C LYS A 120 4.15 -36.02 -22.15
N THR A 121 5.18 -35.51 -21.50
CA THR A 121 5.40 -35.69 -20.07
C THR A 121 4.82 -34.53 -19.28
N VAL A 122 4.13 -34.85 -18.19
CA VAL A 122 3.70 -33.92 -17.14
C VAL A 122 4.22 -34.44 -15.81
N ARG A 123 4.61 -33.55 -14.90
CA ARG A 123 5.05 -33.94 -13.55
C ARG A 123 3.88 -33.84 -12.58
N LEU A 124 3.54 -34.94 -11.91
CA LEU A 124 2.42 -35.03 -10.98
C LEU A 124 2.91 -35.49 -9.59
N GLN A 125 2.24 -35.06 -8.53
CA GLN A 125 2.49 -35.54 -7.17
C GLN A 125 1.58 -36.74 -6.87
N LEU A 126 2.17 -37.89 -6.55
CA LEU A 126 1.45 -39.13 -6.26
C LEU A 126 1.54 -39.48 -4.78
N ALA A 127 0.46 -40.04 -4.24
CA ALA A 127 0.46 -40.64 -2.90
C ALA A 127 1.11 -42.04 -2.95
N ALA A 128 1.60 -42.52 -1.81
CA ALA A 128 2.09 -43.90 -1.73
C ALA A 128 0.95 -44.89 -1.95
N GLY A 129 1.18 -45.89 -2.82
CA GLY A 129 0.21 -46.92 -3.16
C GLY A 129 -0.63 -46.53 -4.38
N THR A 130 -1.92 -46.85 -4.33
CA THR A 130 -2.85 -46.67 -5.45
C THR A 130 -3.27 -45.21 -5.61
N ASN A 131 -3.20 -44.69 -6.84
CA ASN A 131 -3.67 -43.37 -7.23
C ASN A 131 -4.58 -43.47 -8.46
N THR A 132 -5.52 -42.54 -8.62
CA THR A 132 -6.17 -42.30 -9.92
C THR A 132 -5.53 -41.11 -10.61
N ILE A 133 -5.21 -41.24 -11.90
CA ILE A 133 -4.76 -40.13 -12.75
C ILE A 133 -5.78 -39.96 -13.86
N ARG A 134 -6.42 -38.79 -13.96
CA ARG A 134 -7.43 -38.49 -14.99
C ARG A 134 -6.93 -37.43 -15.95
N ALA A 135 -6.93 -37.72 -17.24
CA ALA A 135 -6.68 -36.73 -18.30
C ALA A 135 -8.01 -36.33 -18.95
N ARG A 136 -8.46 -35.10 -18.68
CA ARG A 136 -9.78 -34.57 -19.07
C ARG A 136 -9.65 -33.50 -20.14
N ALA A 137 -10.37 -33.65 -21.26
CA ALA A 137 -10.44 -32.67 -22.32
C ALA A 137 -11.02 -31.33 -21.84
N THR A 138 -10.41 -30.23 -22.26
CA THR A 138 -10.83 -28.86 -21.89
C THR A 138 -11.44 -28.08 -23.06
N SER A 139 -11.37 -28.62 -24.27
CA SER A 139 -11.97 -28.04 -25.48
C SER A 139 -13.07 -28.91 -26.06
N ALA A 140 -13.90 -28.32 -26.93
CA ALA A 140 -14.96 -29.02 -27.64
C ALA A 140 -14.42 -30.04 -28.65
N ASP A 141 -13.13 -29.99 -28.98
CA ASP A 141 -12.48 -30.96 -29.87
C ASP A 141 -12.07 -32.25 -29.14
N GLY A 142 -12.32 -32.38 -27.83
CA GLY A 142 -11.96 -33.57 -27.05
C GLY A 142 -10.45 -33.73 -26.82
N GLY A 143 -10.07 -34.87 -26.25
CA GLY A 143 -8.66 -35.27 -26.07
C GLY A 143 -8.05 -35.86 -27.34
N PRO A 144 -6.72 -35.97 -27.46
CA PRO A 144 -6.09 -36.77 -28.50
C PRO A 144 -6.36 -38.27 -28.29
N ASN A 145 -6.07 -39.11 -29.29
CA ASN A 145 -6.07 -40.57 -29.08
C ASN A 145 -5.01 -40.90 -28.04
N ALA A 146 -5.39 -41.60 -26.97
CA ALA A 146 -4.50 -41.97 -25.88
C ALA A 146 -4.17 -43.46 -25.97
N ASP A 147 -2.89 -43.79 -26.05
CA ASP A 147 -2.40 -45.17 -26.16
C ASP A 147 -2.03 -45.74 -24.79
N LYS A 148 -1.06 -45.11 -24.11
CA LYS A 148 -0.67 -45.52 -22.76
C LYS A 148 -0.20 -44.34 -21.92
N LEU A 149 -0.25 -44.53 -20.61
CA LEU A 149 0.34 -43.67 -19.60
C LEU A 149 1.55 -44.37 -18.98
N THR A 150 2.73 -43.76 -19.03
CA THR A 150 3.92 -44.25 -18.35
C THR A 150 4.16 -43.41 -17.09
N VAL A 151 4.23 -44.05 -15.92
CA VAL A 151 4.56 -43.40 -14.64
C VAL A 151 5.98 -43.75 -14.24
N THR A 152 6.82 -42.73 -14.12
CA THR A 152 8.21 -42.84 -13.66
C THR A 152 8.36 -42.05 -12.37
N PRO A 153 8.45 -42.71 -11.20
CA PRO A 153 8.70 -42.00 -9.95
C PRO A 153 10.03 -41.26 -10.02
N THR A 154 10.02 -40.00 -9.59
CA THR A 154 11.19 -39.13 -9.52
C THR A 154 11.45 -38.77 -8.06
N THR A 155 12.70 -38.44 -7.73
CA THR A 155 13.01 -37.76 -6.47
C THR A 155 12.93 -36.25 -6.72
N ASP A 156 12.35 -35.48 -5.79
CA ASP A 156 12.53 -34.03 -5.80
C ASP A 156 14.04 -33.76 -5.67
N ASP A 157 14.60 -33.11 -6.69
CA ASP A 157 15.95 -32.58 -6.59
C ASP A 157 15.92 -31.36 -5.68
N THR A 158 16.61 -31.48 -4.55
CA THR A 158 16.72 -30.44 -3.52
C THR A 158 18.16 -29.96 -3.39
N THR A 159 19.08 -30.49 -4.21
CA THR A 159 20.47 -30.08 -4.20
C THR A 159 20.58 -28.85 -5.09
N PRO A 160 21.08 -27.71 -4.58
CA PRO A 160 21.32 -26.56 -5.44
C PRO A 160 22.60 -26.73 -6.26
N PRO A 161 22.69 -26.10 -7.45
CA PRO A 161 23.91 -26.09 -8.23
C PRO A 161 25.10 -25.52 -7.47
N SER A 162 26.32 -25.91 -7.86
CA SER A 162 27.54 -25.26 -7.37
C SER A 162 27.55 -23.77 -7.71
N ALA A 163 28.20 -22.92 -6.91
CA ALA A 163 28.38 -21.51 -7.26
C ALA A 163 29.17 -21.35 -8.58
N PRO A 164 28.74 -20.48 -9.51
CA PRO A 164 29.58 -20.09 -10.64
C PRO A 164 30.91 -19.51 -10.13
N ALA A 165 32.04 -19.87 -10.74
CA ALA A 165 33.35 -19.40 -10.32
C ALA A 165 34.03 -18.52 -11.38
N GLY A 166 35.06 -17.77 -10.98
CA GLY A 166 35.90 -17.02 -11.92
C GLY A 166 35.19 -15.88 -12.62
N LEU A 167 34.21 -15.23 -11.96
CA LEU A 167 33.53 -14.07 -12.53
C LEU A 167 34.56 -12.97 -12.80
N THR A 168 34.56 -12.47 -14.03
CA THR A 168 35.38 -11.34 -14.49
C THR A 168 34.55 -10.38 -15.34
N VAL A 169 35.04 -9.15 -15.53
CA VAL A 169 34.37 -8.11 -16.34
C VAL A 169 35.32 -7.57 -17.41
N SER A 170 34.80 -7.33 -18.61
CA SER A 170 35.47 -6.69 -19.74
C SER A 170 34.57 -5.66 -20.43
N ASP A 171 35.11 -4.96 -21.43
CA ASP A 171 34.35 -4.08 -22.34
C ASP A 171 33.47 -3.05 -21.61
N ILE A 172 34.02 -2.47 -20.55
CA ILE A 172 33.32 -1.48 -19.72
C ILE A 172 33.13 -0.20 -20.54
N LYS A 173 31.87 0.08 -20.85
CA LYS A 173 31.36 1.29 -21.49
C LYS A 173 30.55 2.09 -20.47
N SER A 174 30.16 3.31 -20.83
CA SER A 174 29.34 4.17 -19.98
C SER A 174 28.00 3.54 -19.59
N ASN A 175 27.43 2.68 -20.46
CA ASN A 175 26.15 2.03 -20.23
C ASN A 175 26.19 0.49 -20.33
N ALA A 176 27.36 -0.12 -20.50
CA ALA A 176 27.45 -1.55 -20.69
C ALA A 176 28.74 -2.16 -20.12
N ALA A 177 28.67 -3.42 -19.73
CA ALA A 177 29.86 -4.22 -19.43
C ALA A 177 29.57 -5.70 -19.73
N THR A 178 30.62 -6.45 -20.12
CA THR A 178 30.51 -7.87 -20.42
C THR A 178 31.09 -8.69 -19.27
N PHE A 179 30.30 -9.64 -18.77
CA PHE A 179 30.65 -10.51 -17.67
C PHE A 179 30.94 -11.92 -18.17
N HIS A 180 31.99 -12.54 -17.67
CA HIS A 180 32.42 -13.90 -18.02
C HIS A 180 32.57 -14.72 -16.75
N TRP A 181 32.09 -15.96 -16.74
CA TRP A 181 32.20 -16.88 -15.61
C TRP A 181 32.44 -18.31 -16.08
N THR A 182 32.78 -19.19 -15.14
CA THR A 182 32.91 -20.64 -15.40
C THR A 182 31.62 -21.36 -15.03
N ALA A 183 31.34 -22.47 -15.73
CA ALA A 183 30.11 -23.22 -15.57
C ALA A 183 29.94 -23.76 -14.15
N ALA A 184 28.73 -23.62 -13.61
CA ALA A 184 28.28 -24.35 -12.45
C ALA A 184 27.92 -25.80 -12.83
N THR A 185 28.05 -26.72 -11.87
CA THR A 185 27.67 -28.12 -12.01
C THR A 185 26.55 -28.48 -11.06
N ASP A 186 25.71 -29.40 -11.51
CA ASP A 186 24.56 -29.92 -10.78
C ASP A 186 24.24 -31.32 -11.33
N GLU A 187 23.69 -32.22 -10.51
CA GLU A 187 23.36 -33.59 -10.95
C GLU A 187 22.17 -33.66 -11.92
N VAL A 188 21.27 -32.67 -11.90
CA VAL A 188 20.13 -32.53 -12.82
C VAL A 188 20.41 -31.48 -13.90
N GLY A 189 21.42 -30.63 -13.67
CA GLY A 189 22.00 -29.73 -14.65
C GLY A 189 21.50 -28.29 -14.53
N VAL A 190 22.36 -27.34 -14.89
CA VAL A 190 22.08 -25.91 -14.80
C VAL A 190 21.27 -25.45 -16.00
N VAL A 191 20.12 -24.83 -15.77
CA VAL A 191 19.21 -24.37 -16.84
C VAL A 191 19.32 -22.87 -17.11
N ARG A 192 19.86 -22.08 -16.17
CA ARG A 192 20.02 -20.62 -16.33
C ARG A 192 21.02 -20.01 -15.36
N TYR A 193 21.54 -18.84 -15.74
CA TYR A 193 22.31 -17.95 -14.86
C TYR A 193 21.62 -16.60 -14.70
N GLU A 194 21.75 -15.99 -13.53
CA GLU A 194 21.32 -14.62 -13.24
C GLU A 194 22.53 -13.75 -12.89
N ILE A 195 22.69 -12.62 -13.59
CA ILE A 195 23.67 -11.58 -13.25
C ILE A 195 22.99 -10.60 -12.29
N ASN A 196 23.58 -10.40 -11.11
CA ASN A 196 22.96 -9.73 -9.98
C ASN A 196 23.78 -8.54 -9.48
N ARG A 197 23.08 -7.49 -9.01
CA ARG A 197 23.65 -6.38 -8.24
C ARG A 197 22.88 -6.19 -6.93
N GLY A 198 23.53 -6.37 -5.79
CA GLY A 198 22.90 -6.19 -4.47
C GLY A 198 21.60 -7.01 -4.28
N GLY A 199 21.52 -8.19 -4.90
CA GLY A 199 20.33 -9.07 -4.89
C GLY A 199 19.28 -8.79 -5.97
N ASN A 200 19.48 -7.79 -6.84
CA ASN A 200 18.58 -7.52 -7.98
C ASN A 200 19.14 -8.13 -9.28
N VAL A 201 18.30 -8.83 -10.02
CA VAL A 201 18.63 -9.41 -11.33
C VAL A 201 18.74 -8.31 -12.38
N LEU A 202 19.92 -8.17 -12.99
CA LEU A 202 20.16 -7.28 -14.12
C LEU A 202 19.91 -7.97 -15.47
N LYS A 203 20.22 -9.27 -15.55
CA LYS A 203 20.05 -10.07 -16.77
C LYS A 203 19.96 -11.56 -16.45
N VAL A 204 19.14 -12.29 -17.20
CA VAL A 204 19.04 -13.76 -17.17
C VAL A 204 19.52 -14.32 -18.50
N VAL A 205 20.31 -15.38 -18.46
CA VAL A 205 20.74 -16.14 -19.64
C VAL A 205 20.53 -17.64 -19.42
N ASP A 206 20.48 -18.42 -20.48
CA ASP A 206 20.35 -19.87 -20.38
C ASP A 206 21.60 -20.53 -19.77
N GLY A 207 21.46 -21.79 -19.35
CA GLY A 207 22.48 -22.56 -18.64
C GLY A 207 23.72 -22.91 -19.47
N ASN A 208 23.71 -22.70 -20.79
CA ASN A 208 24.88 -22.89 -21.66
C ASN A 208 25.65 -21.59 -21.88
N THR A 209 25.11 -20.45 -21.47
CA THR A 209 25.75 -19.15 -21.61
C THR A 209 26.70 -18.88 -20.45
N LEU A 210 27.98 -18.66 -20.77
CA LEU A 210 29.06 -18.37 -19.81
C LEU A 210 29.63 -16.95 -19.92
N SER A 211 29.06 -16.15 -20.83
CA SER A 211 29.41 -14.75 -21.02
C SER A 211 28.18 -13.96 -21.45
N ALA A 212 27.92 -12.82 -20.81
CA ALA A 212 26.84 -11.94 -21.22
C ALA A 212 27.11 -10.46 -20.94
N THR A 213 26.66 -9.62 -21.85
CA THR A 213 26.71 -8.16 -21.72
C THR A 213 25.45 -7.65 -21.03
N VAL A 214 25.61 -6.85 -19.98
CA VAL A 214 24.55 -6.00 -19.43
C VAL A 214 24.69 -4.63 -20.07
N ASP A 215 23.67 -4.15 -20.75
CA ASP A 215 23.64 -2.92 -21.58
C ASP A 215 22.70 -1.83 -21.01
N THR A 216 22.35 -1.97 -19.73
CA THR A 216 21.45 -1.10 -18.97
C THR A 216 22.17 -0.38 -17.82
N LEU A 217 23.51 -0.35 -17.85
CA LEU A 217 24.30 0.33 -16.83
C LEU A 217 24.19 1.86 -16.98
N THR A 218 24.54 2.57 -15.93
CA THR A 218 24.54 4.03 -15.85
C THR A 218 25.98 4.53 -15.85
N ALA A 219 26.25 5.65 -16.51
CA ALA A 219 27.58 6.26 -16.55
C ALA A 219 28.05 6.69 -15.15
N ASN A 220 29.37 6.77 -14.94
CA ASN A 220 30.01 7.18 -13.68
C ASN A 220 29.48 6.47 -12.42
N THR A 221 29.04 5.22 -12.56
CA THR A 221 28.37 4.49 -11.49
C THR A 221 29.22 3.29 -11.09
N ALA A 222 29.44 3.12 -9.78
CA ALA A 222 30.11 1.95 -9.23
C ALA A 222 29.14 0.76 -9.15
N TYR A 223 29.60 -0.39 -9.66
CA TYR A 223 28.86 -1.65 -9.69
C TYR A 223 29.62 -2.74 -8.93
N ASP A 224 28.87 -3.57 -8.24
CA ASP A 224 29.27 -4.79 -7.55
C ASP A 224 28.43 -5.96 -8.07
N ILE A 225 29.01 -6.75 -8.97
CA ILE A 225 28.28 -7.77 -9.72
C ILE A 225 28.65 -9.17 -9.25
N SER A 226 27.64 -10.03 -9.16
CA SER A 226 27.77 -11.47 -8.90
C SER A 226 26.87 -12.26 -9.86
N VAL A 227 27.11 -13.55 -10.00
CA VAL A 227 26.29 -14.45 -10.83
C VAL A 227 25.83 -15.64 -10.01
N GLY A 228 24.54 -15.99 -10.13
CA GLY A 228 23.94 -17.19 -9.55
C GLY A 228 23.48 -18.17 -10.64
N ALA A 229 23.50 -19.47 -10.33
CA ALA A 229 23.02 -20.54 -11.20
C ALA A 229 21.73 -21.16 -10.65
N PHE A 230 20.90 -21.69 -11.54
CA PHE A 230 19.68 -22.42 -11.18
C PHE A 230 19.56 -23.70 -12.00
N ASP A 231 19.06 -24.76 -11.37
CA ASP A 231 18.75 -26.04 -12.02
C ASP A 231 17.30 -26.11 -12.55
N ALA A 232 16.95 -27.27 -13.12
CA ALA A 232 15.62 -27.55 -13.64
C ALA A 232 14.54 -27.69 -12.56
N ALA A 233 14.92 -27.96 -11.30
CA ALA A 233 14.02 -28.05 -10.16
C ALA A 233 13.75 -26.67 -9.51
N GLY A 234 14.52 -25.65 -9.89
CA GLY A 234 14.41 -24.28 -9.40
C GLY A 234 15.28 -23.98 -8.18
N ASN A 235 16.20 -24.88 -7.78
CA ASN A 235 17.12 -24.59 -6.69
C ASN A 235 18.17 -23.55 -7.14
N ALA A 236 18.55 -22.67 -6.22
CA ALA A 236 19.48 -21.58 -6.49
C ALA A 236 20.85 -21.85 -5.86
N SER A 237 21.92 -21.69 -6.63
CA SER A 237 23.29 -21.80 -6.13
C SER A 237 23.63 -20.69 -5.11
N GLN A 238 24.74 -20.86 -4.40
CA GLN A 238 25.44 -19.70 -3.85
C GLN A 238 25.94 -18.79 -4.99
N GLN A 239 26.08 -17.48 -4.71
CA GLN A 239 26.58 -16.51 -5.69
C GLN A 239 28.08 -16.71 -5.95
N SER A 240 28.53 -16.29 -7.13
CA SER A 240 29.96 -16.24 -7.49
C SER A 240 30.76 -15.26 -6.63
N ASN A 241 32.07 -15.16 -6.89
CA ASN A 241 32.86 -14.00 -6.45
C ASN A 241 32.24 -12.70 -6.99
N VAL A 242 32.41 -11.61 -6.24
CA VAL A 242 31.94 -10.28 -6.65
C VAL A 242 33.02 -9.58 -7.47
N VAL A 243 32.62 -8.97 -8.58
CA VAL A 243 33.47 -8.07 -9.38
C VAL A 243 33.00 -6.63 -9.20
N THR A 244 33.92 -5.75 -8.80
CA THR A 244 33.66 -4.32 -8.64
C THR A 244 34.30 -3.51 -9.75
N PHE A 245 33.54 -2.61 -10.38
CA PHE A 245 34.05 -1.69 -11.39
C PHE A 245 33.25 -0.39 -11.40
N THR A 246 33.76 0.63 -12.11
CA THR A 246 33.05 1.90 -12.33
C THR A 246 32.93 2.12 -13.83
N THR A 247 31.72 2.36 -14.32
CA THR A 247 31.51 2.76 -15.71
C THR A 247 32.12 4.14 -15.96
N PRO A 248 32.76 4.37 -17.13
CA PRO A 248 33.21 5.71 -17.49
C PRO A 248 32.02 6.66 -17.72
N GLY A 249 32.32 7.96 -17.80
CA GLY A 249 31.34 8.98 -18.22
C GLY A 249 30.85 8.72 -19.65
N SER A 250 29.64 9.21 -19.96
CA SER A 250 29.07 9.10 -21.30
C SER A 250 29.74 10.05 -22.30
N GLY A 251 30.49 11.04 -21.79
CA GLY A 251 31.07 12.13 -22.57
C GLY A 251 30.09 13.28 -22.80
N ASP A 252 28.95 13.27 -22.11
CA ASP A 252 27.96 14.34 -22.20
C ASP A 252 28.45 15.64 -21.54
N THR A 253 28.25 16.74 -22.24
CA THR A 253 28.60 18.10 -21.80
C THR A 253 27.39 19.02 -21.72
N GLN A 254 26.21 18.54 -22.12
CA GLN A 254 25.00 19.34 -22.13
C GLN A 254 24.31 19.24 -20.76
N PRO A 255 23.96 20.36 -20.11
CA PRO A 255 23.26 20.30 -18.83
C PRO A 255 21.80 19.86 -18.96
N PRO A 256 21.24 19.26 -17.89
CA PRO A 256 19.82 18.97 -17.80
C PRO A 256 18.93 20.20 -17.94
N THR A 257 17.68 19.97 -18.33
CA THR A 257 16.64 21.00 -18.27
C THR A 257 16.40 21.46 -16.83
N VAL A 258 16.00 22.72 -16.67
CA VAL A 258 15.74 23.31 -15.34
C VAL A 258 14.54 22.63 -14.68
N PRO A 259 14.63 22.23 -13.39
CA PRO A 259 13.49 21.67 -12.66
C PRO A 259 12.30 22.64 -12.68
N GLY A 260 11.14 22.16 -13.12
CA GLY A 260 9.92 22.97 -13.20
C GLY A 260 9.11 22.97 -11.90
N ASN A 261 8.27 24.00 -11.71
CA ASN A 261 7.23 24.02 -10.66
C ASN A 261 7.73 23.70 -9.23
N LEU A 262 8.84 24.31 -8.82
CA LEU A 262 9.27 24.25 -7.42
C LEU A 262 8.19 24.91 -6.56
N ARG A 263 7.74 24.20 -5.52
CA ARG A 263 6.72 24.66 -4.57
C ARG A 263 6.97 24.11 -3.17
N SER A 264 6.50 24.83 -2.16
CA SER A 264 6.41 24.32 -0.79
C SER A 264 5.17 23.44 -0.63
N THR A 265 5.33 22.31 0.05
CA THR A 265 4.26 21.34 0.34
C THR A 265 3.94 21.23 1.82
N GLY A 266 4.72 21.90 2.67
CA GLY A 266 4.51 21.91 4.11
C GLY A 266 5.49 22.85 4.81
N VAL A 267 5.03 23.52 5.86
CA VAL A 267 5.84 24.45 6.64
C VAL A 267 5.57 24.19 8.11
N THR A 268 6.63 24.03 8.89
CA THR A 268 6.58 24.00 10.35
C THR A 268 7.34 25.19 10.92
N ALA A 269 7.45 25.27 12.25
CA ALA A 269 8.34 26.24 12.89
C ALA A 269 9.84 25.94 12.64
N GLY A 270 10.19 24.69 12.30
CA GLY A 270 11.58 24.23 12.17
C GLY A 270 11.95 23.67 10.80
N SER A 271 11.01 23.59 9.85
CA SER A 271 11.21 22.91 8.58
C SER A 271 10.32 23.42 7.46
N VAL A 272 10.76 23.17 6.22
CA VAL A 272 10.02 23.40 4.98
C VAL A 272 10.16 22.17 4.09
N SER A 273 9.03 21.62 3.64
CA SER A 273 8.96 20.56 2.64
C SER A 273 8.76 21.14 1.25
N LEU A 274 9.48 20.63 0.27
CA LEU A 274 9.53 21.12 -1.12
C LEU A 274 9.23 19.99 -2.10
N ALA A 275 8.63 20.33 -3.24
CA ALA A 275 8.43 19.43 -4.37
C ALA A 275 8.63 20.18 -5.70
N TRP A 276 9.07 19.47 -6.74
CA TRP A 276 9.28 20.01 -8.09
C TRP A 276 8.96 18.95 -9.16
N ASN A 277 8.93 19.37 -10.43
CA ASN A 277 8.76 18.49 -11.58
C ASN A 277 10.13 18.00 -12.08
N ALA A 278 10.14 16.81 -12.69
CA ALA A 278 11.36 16.20 -13.19
C ALA A 278 12.00 17.00 -14.32
N SER A 279 13.33 17.02 -14.31
CA SER A 279 14.16 17.44 -15.44
C SER A 279 14.33 16.30 -16.45
N THR A 280 14.72 16.66 -17.66
CA THR A 280 15.13 15.78 -18.74
C THR A 280 16.51 16.15 -19.22
N ASP A 281 17.19 15.20 -19.84
CA ASP A 281 18.55 15.36 -20.35
C ASP A 281 18.73 14.55 -21.64
N ASN A 282 19.68 14.94 -22.50
CA ASN A 282 19.95 14.24 -23.77
C ASN A 282 20.62 12.88 -23.57
N SER A 283 21.35 12.67 -22.46
CA SER A 283 21.82 11.34 -22.04
C SER A 283 20.67 10.40 -21.64
N GLY A 284 19.47 10.94 -21.42
CA GLY A 284 18.31 10.19 -20.95
C GLY A 284 18.31 9.88 -19.45
N SER A 285 19.26 10.43 -18.67
CA SER A 285 19.36 10.16 -17.23
C SER A 285 19.67 11.41 -16.39
N ILE A 286 19.06 11.50 -15.21
CA ILE A 286 19.31 12.55 -14.21
C ILE A 286 19.93 11.88 -12.98
N ALA A 287 21.11 12.33 -12.54
CA ALA A 287 21.76 11.80 -11.34
C ALA A 287 21.09 12.28 -10.04
N GLY A 288 20.47 13.46 -10.06
CA GLY A 288 19.67 13.95 -8.96
C GLY A 288 19.48 15.46 -8.95
N TYR A 289 19.04 15.98 -7.81
CA TYR A 289 18.68 17.37 -7.59
C TYR A 289 19.39 17.93 -6.36
N ASP A 290 19.88 19.16 -6.48
CA ASP A 290 20.46 19.95 -5.40
C ASP A 290 19.48 21.05 -4.98
N VAL A 291 19.17 21.11 -3.69
CA VAL A 291 18.31 22.13 -3.09
C VAL A 291 19.16 23.22 -2.46
N TYR A 292 18.86 24.46 -2.78
CA TYR A 292 19.57 25.64 -2.28
C TYR A 292 18.65 26.49 -1.42
N GLN A 293 19.18 26.97 -0.30
CA GLN A 293 18.62 28.06 0.51
C GLN A 293 19.44 29.31 0.25
N GLY A 294 18.87 30.28 -0.48
CA GLY A 294 19.66 31.37 -1.06
C GLY A 294 20.74 30.80 -1.99
N SER A 295 22.02 31.08 -1.70
CA SER A 295 23.18 30.53 -2.42
C SER A 295 23.75 29.24 -1.82
N THR A 296 23.32 28.85 -0.62
CA THR A 296 23.88 27.69 0.09
C THR A 296 23.14 26.42 -0.29
N LYS A 297 23.85 25.39 -0.75
CA LYS A 297 23.27 24.06 -0.95
C LYS A 297 22.95 23.42 0.41
N VAL A 298 21.68 23.09 0.63
CA VAL A 298 21.18 22.54 1.90
C VAL A 298 20.78 21.06 1.80
N ALA A 299 20.54 20.54 0.60
CA ALA A 299 20.28 19.11 0.40
C ALA A 299 20.68 18.64 -1.02
N SER A 300 20.92 17.34 -1.16
CA SER A 300 21.01 16.63 -2.44
C SER A 300 20.11 15.40 -2.38
N THR A 301 19.31 15.13 -3.41
CA THR A 301 18.32 14.03 -3.42
C THR A 301 18.13 13.46 -4.83
N GLY A 302 17.84 12.17 -4.95
CA GLY A 302 17.38 11.55 -6.19
C GLY A 302 15.86 11.66 -6.39
N SER A 303 15.12 12.10 -5.37
CA SER A 303 13.66 12.25 -5.41
C SER A 303 13.25 13.64 -5.92
N LEU A 304 11.98 13.78 -6.30
CA LEU A 304 11.36 15.06 -6.70
C LEU A 304 10.86 15.89 -5.51
N THR A 305 11.31 15.55 -4.30
CA THR A 305 10.94 16.19 -3.04
C THR A 305 12.14 16.26 -2.10
N ALA A 306 12.11 17.25 -1.21
CA ALA A 306 13.07 17.38 -0.11
C ALA A 306 12.45 18.13 1.07
N THR A 307 12.88 17.83 2.30
CA THR A 307 12.53 18.60 3.49
C THR A 307 13.78 19.22 4.08
N VAL A 308 13.81 20.55 4.13
CA VAL A 308 14.86 21.32 4.80
C VAL A 308 14.46 21.50 6.26
N THR A 309 15.31 21.07 7.18
CA THR A 309 15.08 21.13 8.63
C THR A 309 16.10 22.04 9.32
N GLY A 310 15.93 22.31 10.61
CA GLY A 310 16.84 23.18 11.37
C GLY A 310 16.65 24.68 11.09
N LEU A 311 15.48 25.05 10.56
CA LEU A 311 15.14 26.43 10.27
C LEU A 311 14.67 27.14 11.54
N ALA A 312 15.01 28.42 11.70
CA ALA A 312 14.42 29.26 12.74
C ALA A 312 12.92 29.52 12.47
N ALA A 313 12.13 29.59 13.53
CA ALA A 313 10.69 29.88 13.47
C ALA A 313 10.39 31.32 13.06
N ASN A 314 9.20 31.56 12.52
CA ASN A 314 8.75 32.88 12.03
C ASN A 314 9.79 33.61 11.14
N THR A 315 10.57 32.84 10.38
CA THR A 315 11.70 33.34 9.59
C THR A 315 11.45 33.01 8.13
N GLU A 316 11.73 33.98 7.27
CA GLU A 316 11.55 33.84 5.82
C GLU A 316 12.77 33.18 5.19
N TYR A 317 12.52 32.18 4.34
CA TYR A 317 13.54 31.45 3.60
C TYR A 317 13.16 31.39 2.12
N THR A 318 14.15 31.48 1.25
CA THR A 318 13.99 31.34 -0.19
C THR A 318 14.75 30.10 -0.68
N PHE A 319 14.05 29.23 -1.40
CA PHE A 319 14.60 27.98 -1.94
C PHE A 319 14.61 27.96 -3.47
N THR A 320 15.64 27.33 -4.04
CA THR A 320 15.72 26.96 -5.48
C THR A 320 16.26 25.54 -5.61
N VAL A 321 16.04 24.91 -6.77
CA VAL A 321 16.54 23.56 -7.06
C VAL A 321 17.26 23.55 -8.42
N LYS A 322 18.35 22.78 -8.51
CA LYS A 322 19.07 22.48 -9.76
C LYS A 322 19.13 20.98 -9.99
N ALA A 323 18.96 20.53 -11.23
CA ALA A 323 19.22 19.14 -11.61
C ALA A 323 20.69 18.95 -11.98
N ARG A 324 21.18 17.71 -11.84
CA ARG A 324 22.49 17.29 -12.31
C ARG A 324 22.39 15.95 -13.04
N ASP A 325 23.17 15.78 -14.08
CA ASP A 325 23.33 14.49 -14.77
C ASP A 325 24.48 13.65 -14.16
N PRO A 326 24.67 12.40 -14.60
CA PRO A 326 25.78 11.56 -14.15
C PRO A 326 27.16 12.03 -14.58
N ASP A 327 27.27 12.86 -15.62
CA ASP A 327 28.54 13.41 -16.12
C ASP A 327 28.97 14.70 -15.39
N GLY A 328 28.13 15.20 -14.49
CA GLY A 328 28.42 16.32 -13.60
C GLY A 328 27.93 17.68 -14.11
N ASN A 329 27.20 17.72 -15.23
CA ASN A 329 26.60 18.95 -15.73
C ASN A 329 25.39 19.33 -14.86
N ALA A 330 25.25 20.62 -14.56
CA ALA A 330 24.19 21.14 -13.69
C ALA A 330 23.28 22.12 -14.44
N SER A 331 21.97 21.98 -14.27
CA SER A 331 20.99 22.89 -14.86
C SER A 331 21.08 24.31 -14.29
N GLY A 332 20.38 25.26 -14.94
CA GLY A 332 19.98 26.50 -14.29
C GLY A 332 19.12 26.27 -13.04
N ALA A 333 18.98 27.28 -12.19
CA ALA A 333 18.09 27.22 -11.02
C ALA A 333 16.62 27.29 -11.42
N SER A 334 15.77 26.54 -10.72
CA SER A 334 14.31 26.61 -10.82
C SER A 334 13.76 28.00 -10.46
N ASN A 335 12.44 28.18 -10.57
CA ASN A 335 11.76 29.29 -9.90
C ASN A 335 12.08 29.29 -8.39
N ALA A 336 12.15 30.47 -7.80
CA ALA A 336 12.36 30.62 -6.36
C ALA A 336 11.04 30.44 -5.59
N VAL A 337 11.12 29.81 -4.43
CA VAL A 337 10.00 29.68 -3.48
C VAL A 337 10.40 30.36 -2.18
N THR A 338 9.68 31.42 -1.84
CA THR A 338 9.82 32.10 -0.55
C THR A 338 8.72 31.66 0.40
N VAL A 339 9.10 31.20 1.59
CA VAL A 339 8.19 30.76 2.64
C VAL A 339 8.64 31.29 3.99
N ARG A 340 7.69 31.62 4.86
CA ARG A 340 7.96 31.94 6.25
C ARG A 340 7.63 30.74 7.12
N THR A 341 8.59 30.26 7.91
CA THR A 341 8.35 29.21 8.90
C THR A 341 7.27 29.64 9.89
N ALA A 342 6.49 28.67 10.39
CA ALA A 342 5.42 28.97 11.34
C ALA A 342 6.00 29.58 12.63
N THR A 343 5.18 30.31 13.38
CA THR A 343 5.52 30.71 14.76
C THR A 343 5.54 29.47 15.65
N THR A 344 6.42 29.44 16.65
CA THR A 344 6.36 28.45 17.72
C THR A 344 5.24 28.84 18.69
N GLY A 345 4.00 28.44 18.43
CA GLY A 345 3.04 28.32 19.53
C GLY A 345 3.45 27.12 20.37
N ALA A 346 3.94 27.27 21.60
CA ALA A 346 4.51 26.17 22.40
C ALA A 346 3.50 25.05 22.77
N GLY A 347 2.23 25.19 22.36
CA GLY A 347 1.12 24.51 23.00
C GLY A 347 1.02 24.91 24.48
N GLY A 348 0.24 24.18 25.25
CA GLY A 348 0.03 24.46 26.68
C GLY A 348 -1.41 24.80 27.00
N ILE A 349 -1.64 25.31 28.20
CA ILE A 349 -2.96 25.76 28.62
C ILE A 349 -3.26 27.11 27.95
N PRO A 350 -4.22 27.19 27.02
CA PRO A 350 -4.52 28.43 26.32
C PRO A 350 -5.35 29.37 27.19
N ALA A 351 -5.16 30.67 27.01
CA ALA A 351 -6.00 31.70 27.59
C ALA A 351 -6.98 32.24 26.55
N TYR A 352 -8.15 32.70 27.01
CA TYR A 352 -9.06 33.48 26.17
C TYR A 352 -8.37 34.78 25.72
N ASP A 353 -8.50 35.11 24.44
CA ASP A 353 -7.98 36.35 23.88
C ASP A 353 -9.12 37.31 23.54
N LYS A 354 -9.99 36.93 22.59
CA LYS A 354 -11.10 37.76 22.12
C LYS A 354 -12.17 36.95 21.39
N ASP A 355 -13.37 37.50 21.31
CA ASP A 355 -14.36 37.03 20.34
C ASP A 355 -13.93 37.44 18.92
N ILE A 356 -14.15 36.54 17.95
CA ILE A 356 -13.88 36.79 16.53
C ILE A 356 -15.18 37.17 15.83
N ALA A 357 -16.18 36.31 15.86
CA ALA A 357 -17.44 36.56 15.16
C ALA A 357 -18.58 35.72 15.73
N LYS A 358 -19.81 36.21 15.61
CA LYS A 358 -21.02 35.39 15.78
C LYS A 358 -21.31 34.63 14.50
N VAL A 359 -21.70 33.37 14.58
CA VAL A 359 -22.08 32.50 13.45
C VAL A 359 -23.42 31.83 13.73
N ASP A 360 -23.99 31.15 12.75
CA ASP A 360 -25.16 30.29 12.99
C ASP A 360 -24.72 28.94 13.56
N LEU A 361 -24.33 27.95 12.75
CA LEU A 361 -23.81 26.67 13.23
C LEU A 361 -22.45 26.36 12.61
N GLY A 362 -21.42 27.08 13.05
CA GLY A 362 -20.03 26.94 12.59
C GLY A 362 -19.44 25.57 12.90
N TRP A 363 -19.49 24.64 11.95
CA TRP A 363 -19.17 23.22 12.16
C TRP A 363 -17.68 22.89 12.00
N SER A 364 -17.02 23.48 11.00
CA SER A 364 -15.58 23.31 10.77
C SER A 364 -14.96 24.59 10.22
N VAL A 365 -13.66 24.75 10.47
CA VAL A 365 -12.85 25.91 10.11
C VAL A 365 -11.63 25.45 9.32
N ALA A 366 -11.26 26.16 8.25
CA ALA A 366 -10.00 25.97 7.53
C ALA A 366 -9.38 27.33 7.16
N PHE A 367 -8.11 27.55 7.50
CA PHE A 367 -7.43 28.81 7.23
C PHE A 367 -6.86 28.89 5.82
N LEU A 368 -7.15 30.00 5.14
CA LEU A 368 -6.56 30.38 3.86
C LEU A 368 -5.13 30.93 4.07
N PRO A 369 -4.29 30.93 3.02
CA PRO A 369 -2.93 31.47 3.08
C PRO A 369 -2.86 32.95 3.47
N ASP A 370 -3.94 33.72 3.26
CA ASP A 370 -4.02 35.14 3.62
C ASP A 370 -4.35 35.38 5.11
N GLY A 371 -4.51 34.31 5.90
CA GLY A 371 -4.84 34.37 7.32
C GLY A 371 -6.33 34.49 7.65
N SER A 372 -7.21 34.63 6.64
CA SER A 372 -8.65 34.50 6.83
C SER A 372 -9.07 33.02 6.86
N ALA A 373 -10.24 32.70 7.41
CA ALA A 373 -10.74 31.35 7.51
C ALA A 373 -11.99 31.13 6.67
N LEU A 374 -12.13 29.94 6.10
CA LEU A 374 -13.39 29.41 5.61
C LEU A 374 -14.09 28.65 6.74
N VAL A 375 -15.38 28.90 6.92
CA VAL A 375 -16.21 28.30 7.97
C VAL A 375 -17.46 27.69 7.35
N THR A 376 -17.75 26.43 7.66
CA THR A 376 -18.99 25.77 7.23
C THR A 376 -20.12 26.03 8.22
N GLU A 377 -21.28 26.46 7.73
CA GLU A 377 -22.50 26.57 8.53
C GLU A 377 -23.45 25.41 8.23
N ARG A 378 -23.64 24.54 9.22
CA ARG A 378 -24.28 23.22 9.04
C ARG A 378 -25.67 23.27 8.42
N ASP A 379 -26.56 24.12 8.96
CA ASP A 379 -27.98 24.10 8.62
C ASP A 379 -28.36 25.17 7.59
N ARG A 380 -27.50 26.20 7.43
CA ARG A 380 -27.61 27.19 6.34
C ARG A 380 -27.02 26.67 5.02
N PHE A 381 -26.16 25.65 5.11
CA PHE A 381 -25.39 25.08 4.00
C PHE A 381 -24.42 26.08 3.35
N GLU A 382 -24.09 27.14 4.09
CA GLU A 382 -23.28 28.26 3.63
C GLU A 382 -21.81 28.08 4.00
N VAL A 383 -20.93 28.62 3.17
CA VAL A 383 -19.51 28.80 3.47
C VAL A 383 -19.27 30.28 3.73
N LEU A 384 -18.74 30.60 4.91
CA LEU A 384 -18.34 31.95 5.27
C LEU A 384 -16.84 32.12 5.11
N ARG A 385 -16.39 33.30 4.67
CA ARG A 385 -15.04 33.81 4.93
C ARG A 385 -15.07 34.67 6.18
N VAL A 386 -14.19 34.41 7.14
CA VAL A 386 -14.06 35.16 8.39
C VAL A 386 -12.62 35.62 8.57
N THR A 387 -12.39 36.92 8.72
CA THR A 387 -11.05 37.47 8.96
C THR A 387 -10.69 37.48 10.44
N ALA A 388 -9.41 37.66 10.78
CA ALA A 388 -8.95 37.76 12.18
C ALA A 388 -9.46 39.01 12.93
N SER A 389 -9.98 40.01 12.21
CA SER A 389 -10.68 41.16 12.78
C SER A 389 -12.18 40.93 12.99
N GLY A 390 -12.71 39.79 12.55
CA GLY A 390 -14.11 39.41 12.72
C GLY A 390 -15.04 39.76 11.55
N GLN A 391 -14.51 40.30 10.46
CA GLN A 391 -15.31 40.57 9.26
C GLN A 391 -15.76 39.25 8.62
N LYS A 392 -17.08 39.11 8.41
CA LYS A 392 -17.71 37.94 7.77
C LYS A 392 -18.17 38.26 6.36
N THR A 393 -18.02 37.30 5.45
CA THR A 393 -18.56 37.35 4.09
C THR A 393 -19.13 35.98 3.72
N THR A 394 -20.41 35.91 3.36
CA THR A 394 -21.01 34.67 2.83
C THR A 394 -20.53 34.46 1.39
N LEU A 395 -19.84 33.35 1.14
CA LEU A 395 -19.27 33.03 -0.17
C LEU A 395 -20.22 32.25 -1.07
N GLY A 396 -21.26 31.66 -0.50
CA GLY A 396 -22.25 30.86 -1.22
C GLY A 396 -22.57 29.57 -0.49
N LYS A 397 -23.30 28.67 -1.17
CA LYS A 397 -23.70 27.36 -0.66
C LYS A 397 -22.96 26.25 -1.39
N VAL A 398 -22.71 25.15 -0.69
CA VAL A 398 -22.23 23.91 -1.33
C VAL A 398 -23.42 23.25 -2.06
N PRO A 399 -23.32 22.94 -3.37
CA PRO A 399 -24.42 22.35 -4.11
C PRO A 399 -24.82 20.96 -3.60
N GLY A 400 -26.12 20.70 -3.52
CA GLY A 400 -26.66 19.37 -3.19
C GLY A 400 -26.66 19.02 -1.70
N VAL A 401 -26.31 19.96 -0.81
CA VAL A 401 -26.42 19.75 0.64
C VAL A 401 -27.89 19.66 1.06
N ALA A 402 -28.18 18.72 1.96
CA ALA A 402 -29.48 18.55 2.60
C ALA A 402 -29.31 18.34 4.11
N THR A 403 -30.35 18.65 4.88
CA THR A 403 -30.42 18.29 6.30
C THR A 403 -30.98 16.87 6.48
N THR A 404 -30.67 16.26 7.62
CA THR A 404 -31.32 15.03 8.10
C THR A 404 -32.34 15.31 9.20
N THR A 405 -32.65 16.59 9.47
CA THR A 405 -33.41 17.03 10.67
C THR A 405 -32.76 16.57 11.97
N GLY A 406 -31.43 16.48 11.94
CA GLY A 406 -30.57 15.98 13.02
C GLY A 406 -29.15 16.47 12.83
N GLU A 407 -28.17 15.57 12.88
CA GLU A 407 -26.74 15.91 12.86
C GLU A 407 -26.17 16.17 11.46
N GLY A 408 -26.90 15.79 10.41
CA GLY A 408 -26.46 15.94 9.02
C GLY A 408 -26.72 17.32 8.43
N GLY A 409 -25.84 17.76 7.52
CA GLY A 409 -25.84 19.08 6.88
C GLY A 409 -24.50 19.34 6.18
N LEU A 410 -24.03 20.59 6.16
CA LEU A 410 -22.67 20.92 5.72
C LEU A 410 -21.69 20.76 6.88
N LEU A 411 -20.75 19.80 6.78
CA LEU A 411 -19.92 19.37 7.91
C LEU A 411 -18.46 19.79 7.71
N GLY A 412 -17.54 18.84 7.53
CA GLY A 412 -16.11 19.10 7.46
C GLY A 412 -15.69 19.90 6.24
N ILE A 413 -14.61 20.66 6.41
CA ILE A 413 -13.92 21.43 5.36
C ILE A 413 -12.42 21.20 5.46
N ALA A 414 -11.72 21.08 4.33
CA ALA A 414 -10.27 21.01 4.29
C ALA A 414 -9.73 21.71 3.03
N LEU A 415 -8.63 22.45 3.14
CA LEU A 415 -7.91 22.96 1.97
C LEU A 415 -6.98 21.88 1.42
N SER A 416 -6.81 21.85 0.10
CA SER A 416 -5.79 21.01 -0.53
C SER A 416 -4.40 21.32 0.02
N PRO A 417 -3.51 20.32 0.21
CA PRO A 417 -2.10 20.57 0.50
C PRO A 417 -1.41 21.42 -0.60
N ASN A 418 -1.95 21.42 -1.82
CA ASN A 418 -1.46 22.23 -2.95
C ASN A 418 -2.34 23.45 -3.24
N PHE A 419 -3.12 23.93 -2.26
CA PHE A 419 -4.12 24.97 -2.44
C PHE A 419 -3.62 26.25 -3.14
N ALA A 420 -2.36 26.63 -2.90
CA ALA A 420 -1.74 27.78 -3.55
C ALA A 420 -1.69 27.67 -5.09
N SER A 421 -1.76 26.45 -5.63
CA SER A 421 -1.71 26.16 -7.06
C SER A 421 -3.00 25.57 -7.61
N ASP A 422 -3.67 24.69 -6.85
CA ASP A 422 -4.83 23.95 -7.34
C ASP A 422 -6.15 24.57 -6.89
N HIS A 423 -6.13 25.47 -5.91
CA HIS A 423 -7.29 26.17 -5.37
C HIS A 423 -8.45 25.25 -4.96
N TRP A 424 -8.19 23.98 -4.61
CA TRP A 424 -9.22 23.03 -4.22
C TRP A 424 -9.56 23.12 -2.73
N VAL A 425 -10.86 23.23 -2.45
CA VAL A 425 -11.46 23.11 -1.11
C VAL A 425 -12.36 21.88 -1.09
N TYR A 426 -12.19 21.05 -0.07
CA TYR A 426 -12.93 19.80 0.12
C TYR A 426 -14.01 20.01 1.17
N PHE A 427 -15.17 19.40 0.96
CA PHE A 427 -16.32 19.46 1.85
C PHE A 427 -16.89 18.07 2.10
N TYR A 428 -17.16 17.74 3.35
CA TYR A 428 -18.03 16.63 3.73
C TYR A 428 -19.42 17.17 3.97
N HIS A 429 -20.44 16.59 3.33
CA HIS A 429 -21.81 17.00 3.58
C HIS A 429 -22.81 15.86 3.41
N THR A 430 -23.97 16.04 4.04
CA THR A 430 -25.15 15.23 3.78
C THR A 430 -25.83 15.72 2.49
N ALA A 431 -26.23 14.78 1.64
CA ALA A 431 -27.03 15.01 0.44
C ALA A 431 -28.36 14.23 0.53
N SER A 432 -29.21 14.31 -0.50
CA SER A 432 -30.51 13.62 -0.51
C SER A 432 -30.39 12.09 -0.43
N GLY A 433 -29.34 11.49 -1.03
CA GLY A 433 -29.14 10.03 -1.06
C GLY A 433 -28.16 9.48 -0.03
N ASP A 434 -27.16 10.25 0.38
CA ASP A 434 -26.01 9.77 1.16
C ASP A 434 -25.36 10.92 1.94
N ASN A 435 -24.32 10.63 2.71
CA ASN A 435 -23.23 11.57 2.97
C ASN A 435 -22.19 11.42 1.85
N ARG A 436 -21.43 12.49 1.58
CA ARG A 436 -20.41 12.49 0.55
C ARG A 436 -19.32 13.52 0.82
N ILE A 437 -18.18 13.29 0.18
CA ILE A 437 -17.07 14.22 0.08
C ILE A 437 -17.05 14.76 -1.34
N VAL A 438 -17.01 16.08 -1.46
CA VAL A 438 -16.87 16.80 -2.73
C VAL A 438 -15.72 17.78 -2.66
N ARG A 439 -15.28 18.30 -3.80
CA ARG A 439 -14.36 19.43 -3.88
C ARG A 439 -14.89 20.53 -4.78
N MET A 440 -14.53 21.76 -4.46
CA MET A 440 -14.90 22.98 -5.19
C MET A 440 -13.70 23.90 -5.32
N LYS A 441 -13.66 24.71 -6.38
CA LYS A 441 -12.63 25.72 -6.56
C LYS A 441 -12.88 26.94 -5.68
N TYR A 442 -11.83 27.50 -5.10
CA TYR A 442 -11.84 28.80 -4.45
C TYR A 442 -10.82 29.72 -5.10
N GLU A 443 -11.28 30.61 -5.96
CA GLU A 443 -10.43 31.45 -6.81
C GLU A 443 -10.91 32.91 -6.72
N ASN A 444 -9.97 33.86 -6.71
CA ASN A 444 -10.27 35.30 -6.67
C ASN A 444 -11.21 35.72 -5.53
N GLY A 445 -11.09 35.06 -4.37
CA GLY A 445 -11.91 35.34 -3.20
C GLY A 445 -13.34 34.78 -3.26
N GLN A 446 -13.68 33.97 -4.28
CA GLN A 446 -15.00 33.40 -4.50
C GLN A 446 -14.98 31.87 -4.46
N LEU A 447 -16.06 31.28 -3.95
CA LEU A 447 -16.29 29.84 -4.04
C LEU A 447 -17.01 29.54 -5.37
N GLY A 448 -16.54 28.53 -6.10
CA GLY A 448 -17.17 28.08 -7.33
C GLY A 448 -18.62 27.65 -7.10
N THR A 449 -19.41 27.57 -8.17
CA THR A 449 -20.85 27.21 -8.11
C THR A 449 -21.12 25.73 -8.35
N THR A 450 -20.09 24.96 -8.72
CA THR A 450 -20.16 23.52 -8.99
C THR A 450 -19.24 22.75 -8.05
N SER A 451 -19.60 21.49 -7.79
CA SER A 451 -18.81 20.57 -6.98
C SER A 451 -18.52 19.29 -7.76
N SER A 452 -17.34 18.71 -7.53
CA SER A 452 -16.95 17.41 -8.06
C SER A 452 -16.94 16.37 -6.94
N PRO A 453 -17.54 15.17 -7.14
CA PRO A 453 -17.49 14.12 -6.13
C PRO A 453 -16.06 13.61 -5.94
N VAL A 454 -15.69 13.36 -4.69
CA VAL A 454 -14.43 12.71 -4.28
C VAL A 454 -14.75 11.32 -3.75
N LEU A 455 -15.74 11.20 -2.87
CA LEU A 455 -16.27 9.92 -2.40
C LEU A 455 -17.75 10.06 -2.07
N THR A 456 -18.58 9.17 -2.62
CA THR A 456 -20.04 9.13 -2.41
C THR A 456 -20.45 7.79 -1.83
N GLY A 457 -21.74 7.62 -1.51
CA GLY A 457 -22.29 6.37 -1.00
C GLY A 457 -22.01 6.12 0.48
N LEU A 458 -21.58 7.13 1.24
CA LEU A 458 -21.47 7.04 2.69
C LEU A 458 -22.90 7.04 3.26
N ALA A 459 -23.30 6.01 3.99
CA ALA A 459 -24.66 5.98 4.54
C ALA A 459 -24.88 7.19 5.46
N LYS A 460 -26.09 7.73 5.41
CA LYS A 460 -26.54 8.84 6.27
C LYS A 460 -27.65 8.37 7.18
N ASN A 461 -27.79 9.08 8.30
CA ASN A 461 -28.93 8.94 9.19
C ASN A 461 -29.19 10.29 9.86
N ARG A 462 -30.31 10.42 10.56
CA ARG A 462 -30.54 11.56 11.46
C ARG A 462 -29.40 11.76 12.44
N TYR A 463 -28.73 10.68 12.86
CA TYR A 463 -27.60 10.70 13.78
C TYR A 463 -26.42 9.89 13.25
N HIS A 464 -25.21 10.16 13.75
CA HIS A 464 -23.98 9.40 13.50
C HIS A 464 -23.47 9.51 12.06
N ASN A 465 -23.32 10.75 11.60
CA ASN A 465 -22.80 11.02 10.27
C ASN A 465 -21.27 11.16 10.24
N GLY A 466 -20.58 11.17 11.40
CA GLY A 466 -19.17 11.54 11.49
C GLY A 466 -18.94 12.94 10.90
N GLY A 467 -18.11 13.01 9.86
CA GLY A 467 -18.06 14.16 8.95
C GLY A 467 -16.84 15.06 9.06
N ARG A 468 -15.84 14.70 9.88
CA ARG A 468 -14.56 15.42 9.91
C ARG A 468 -13.71 14.97 8.73
N ILE A 469 -13.13 15.93 8.02
CA ILE A 469 -12.12 15.67 7.00
C ILE A 469 -10.89 16.52 7.26
N ALA A 470 -9.72 15.99 6.98
CA ALA A 470 -8.44 16.70 7.06
C ALA A 470 -7.40 16.01 6.19
N PHE A 471 -6.44 16.78 5.68
CA PHE A 471 -5.27 16.21 5.01
C PHE A 471 -4.20 15.85 6.04
N GLY A 472 -3.69 14.62 5.95
CA GLY A 472 -2.57 14.17 6.77
C GLY A 472 -1.21 14.65 6.25
N PRO A 473 -0.13 14.45 7.02
CA PRO A 473 1.23 14.80 6.63
C PRO A 473 1.73 14.00 5.41
N ASP A 474 1.05 12.91 5.06
CA ASP A 474 1.29 12.10 3.85
C ASP A 474 0.58 12.64 2.59
N GLY A 475 -0.08 13.80 2.70
CA GLY A 475 -0.82 14.44 1.63
C GLY A 475 -2.11 13.73 1.23
N LYS A 476 -2.61 12.80 2.06
CA LYS A 476 -3.87 12.08 1.82
C LYS A 476 -5.02 12.69 2.59
N LEU A 477 -6.22 12.58 2.04
CA LEU A 477 -7.45 13.03 2.69
C LEU A 477 -7.96 11.93 3.61
N TYR A 478 -8.12 12.26 4.89
CA TYR A 478 -8.72 11.39 5.89
C TYR A 478 -10.14 11.86 6.18
N ALA A 479 -11.04 10.91 6.42
CA ALA A 479 -12.45 11.20 6.71
C ALA A 479 -12.98 10.32 7.85
N THR A 480 -13.65 10.92 8.83
CA THR A 480 -14.42 10.19 9.83
C THR A 480 -15.84 9.93 9.32
N VAL A 481 -16.30 8.68 9.40
CA VAL A 481 -17.64 8.30 8.95
C VAL A 481 -18.32 7.50 10.04
N GLY A 482 -19.42 8.03 10.59
CA GLY A 482 -20.18 7.34 11.62
C GLY A 482 -20.92 6.11 11.10
N ASP A 483 -21.44 5.29 12.02
CA ASP A 483 -22.12 4.03 11.71
C ASP A 483 -23.54 4.20 11.10
N ALA A 484 -24.03 5.43 11.04
CA ALA A 484 -25.36 5.81 10.57
C ALA A 484 -26.50 5.11 11.33
N LYS A 485 -26.35 4.91 12.65
CA LYS A 485 -27.27 4.15 13.52
C LYS A 485 -27.44 2.68 13.14
N ASN A 486 -26.54 2.14 12.32
CA ASN A 486 -26.44 0.71 12.07
C ASN A 486 -25.04 0.25 12.51
N SER A 487 -24.93 -0.19 13.76
CA SER A 487 -23.66 -0.57 14.38
C SER A 487 -22.96 -1.73 13.66
N GLY A 488 -23.70 -2.59 12.96
CA GLY A 488 -23.13 -3.64 12.11
C GLY A 488 -22.22 -3.09 11.00
N ASN A 489 -22.40 -1.84 10.60
CA ASN A 489 -21.51 -1.18 9.65
C ASN A 489 -20.08 -1.08 10.18
N ALA A 490 -19.89 -0.82 11.48
CA ALA A 490 -18.58 -0.56 12.06
C ALA A 490 -17.61 -1.75 11.91
N GLN A 491 -18.12 -2.96 12.10
CA GLN A 491 -17.36 -4.21 11.94
C GLN A 491 -17.34 -4.72 10.47
N ASN A 492 -18.23 -4.24 9.61
CA ASN A 492 -18.22 -4.59 8.19
C ASN A 492 -17.20 -3.73 7.40
N LYS A 493 -16.08 -4.32 6.98
CA LYS A 493 -15.07 -3.64 6.15
C LYS A 493 -15.52 -3.35 4.71
N GLY A 494 -16.57 -4.03 4.23
CA GLY A 494 -17.23 -3.69 2.96
C GLY A 494 -18.12 -2.46 3.04
N SER A 495 -18.36 -1.92 4.25
CA SER A 495 -19.06 -0.66 4.47
C SER A 495 -18.06 0.50 4.63
N LEU A 496 -18.44 1.69 4.15
CA LEU A 496 -17.69 2.92 4.40
C LEU A 496 -18.03 3.56 5.76
N ASN A 497 -19.04 3.04 6.46
CA ASN A 497 -19.57 3.60 7.71
C ASN A 497 -18.97 2.94 8.95
N GLY A 498 -18.84 3.72 10.02
CA GLY A 498 -18.16 3.32 11.25
C GLY A 498 -16.66 3.12 11.03
N LYS A 499 -16.03 4.07 10.31
CA LYS A 499 -14.66 4.02 9.82
C LYS A 499 -13.94 5.35 9.99
N ILE A 500 -12.61 5.28 9.99
CA ILE A 500 -11.77 6.35 9.45
C ILE A 500 -11.29 5.89 8.08
N LEU A 501 -11.52 6.70 7.05
CA LEU A 501 -11.14 6.44 5.68
C LEU A 501 -9.91 7.25 5.30
N ARG A 502 -9.12 6.75 4.33
CA ARG A 502 -7.96 7.44 3.74
C ARG A 502 -8.01 7.34 2.21
N MET A 503 -7.94 8.48 1.53
CA MET A 503 -8.02 8.57 0.06
C MET A 503 -7.00 9.57 -0.51
N ASN A 504 -6.67 9.43 -1.79
CA ASN A 504 -5.95 10.45 -2.54
C ASN A 504 -6.84 11.71 -2.73
N PRO A 505 -6.27 12.89 -3.01
CA PRO A 505 -7.05 14.11 -3.27
C PRO A 505 -8.06 13.98 -4.43
N ASP A 506 -7.85 13.04 -5.37
CA ASP A 506 -8.77 12.77 -6.47
C ASP A 506 -9.88 11.76 -6.12
N GLY A 507 -9.88 11.19 -4.91
CA GLY A 507 -10.85 10.19 -4.47
C GLY A 507 -10.47 8.74 -4.78
N SER A 508 -9.32 8.51 -5.43
CA SER A 508 -8.78 7.16 -5.58
C SER A 508 -8.26 6.62 -4.24
N ALA A 509 -8.32 5.31 -4.06
CA ALA A 509 -7.77 4.68 -2.86
C ALA A 509 -6.26 4.49 -3.00
N PRO A 510 -5.45 4.93 -2.02
CA PRO A 510 -4.02 4.64 -2.00
C PRO A 510 -3.75 3.13 -1.95
N SER A 511 -2.81 2.65 -2.77
CA SER A 511 -2.44 1.23 -2.84
C SER A 511 -1.81 0.70 -1.55
N ASP A 512 -1.29 1.60 -0.72
CA ASP A 512 -0.72 1.30 0.59
C ASP A 512 -1.77 1.26 1.72
N ASN A 513 -3.07 1.42 1.44
CA ASN A 513 -4.11 1.25 2.45
C ASN A 513 -4.17 -0.22 2.96
N PRO A 514 -4.49 -0.44 4.25
CA PRO A 514 -4.36 -1.76 4.89
C PRO A 514 -5.25 -2.85 4.28
N PHE A 515 -6.35 -2.47 3.64
CA PHE A 515 -7.29 -3.40 3.01
C PHE A 515 -7.45 -3.15 1.50
N TYR A 516 -6.43 -2.56 0.86
CA TYR A 516 -6.47 -2.24 -0.57
C TYR A 516 -6.75 -3.49 -1.44
N SER A 517 -6.05 -4.59 -1.17
CA SER A 517 -6.18 -5.85 -1.91
C SER A 517 -7.54 -6.55 -1.76
N THR A 518 -8.32 -6.21 -0.72
CA THR A 518 -9.69 -6.71 -0.56
C THR A 518 -10.64 -6.15 -1.63
N GLY A 519 -10.31 -5.02 -2.25
CA GLY A 519 -11.16 -4.37 -3.24
C GLY A 519 -12.44 -3.76 -2.64
N GLY A 520 -13.40 -3.42 -3.49
CA GLY A 520 -14.67 -2.81 -3.06
C GLY A 520 -14.46 -1.54 -2.22
N ASN A 521 -15.32 -1.29 -1.23
CA ASN A 521 -15.16 -0.15 -0.32
C ASN A 521 -14.02 -0.35 0.71
N ALA A 522 -13.63 -1.60 0.99
CA ALA A 522 -12.60 -1.92 1.98
C ALA A 522 -11.27 -1.22 1.65
N ARG A 523 -10.98 -1.00 0.36
CA ARG A 523 -9.77 -0.29 -0.09
C ARG A 523 -9.58 1.12 0.49
N TYR A 524 -10.64 1.77 0.97
CA TYR A 524 -10.57 3.10 1.60
C TYR A 524 -10.35 3.06 3.11
N VAL A 525 -10.57 1.92 3.75
CA VAL A 525 -10.58 1.80 5.20
C VAL A 525 -9.15 1.96 5.74
N TRP A 526 -8.96 2.96 6.60
CA TRP A 526 -7.72 3.15 7.36
C TRP A 526 -7.83 2.49 8.75
N SER A 527 -8.93 2.74 9.46
CA SER A 527 -9.31 2.04 10.69
C SER A 527 -10.83 1.83 10.75
N TRP A 528 -11.26 0.91 11.60
CA TRP A 528 -12.64 0.42 11.65
C TRP A 528 -13.07 0.07 13.07
N GLY A 529 -14.34 -0.28 13.26
CA GLY A 529 -14.92 -0.46 14.59
C GLY A 529 -15.18 0.87 15.30
N HIS A 530 -15.61 1.89 14.55
CA HIS A 530 -15.97 3.20 15.07
C HIS A 530 -17.50 3.41 15.06
N ARG A 531 -18.02 4.18 16.03
CA ARG A 531 -19.41 4.62 16.17
C ARG A 531 -19.66 5.96 15.49
N ASN A 532 -19.10 7.05 16.03
CA ASN A 532 -19.34 8.42 15.52
C ASN A 532 -18.13 9.36 15.77
N PRO A 533 -16.98 9.09 15.14
CA PRO A 533 -15.79 9.94 15.25
C PRO A 533 -16.03 11.31 14.58
N GLN A 534 -15.65 12.40 15.23
CA GLN A 534 -15.86 13.78 14.76
C GLN A 534 -14.63 14.69 14.86
N GLY A 535 -13.48 14.13 15.25
CA GLY A 535 -12.20 14.82 15.31
C GLY A 535 -11.07 14.00 14.68
N LEU A 536 -10.16 14.68 13.99
CA LEU A 536 -8.89 14.15 13.46
C LEU A 536 -7.80 15.20 13.69
N ALA A 537 -6.67 14.81 14.23
CA ALA A 537 -5.47 15.65 14.30
C ALA A 537 -4.20 14.79 14.28
N TRP A 538 -3.08 15.38 13.89
CA TRP A 538 -1.78 14.71 13.88
C TRP A 538 -0.86 15.31 14.92
N ASP A 539 -0.13 14.46 15.61
CA ASP A 539 0.88 14.89 16.57
C ASP A 539 2.22 15.23 15.91
N SER A 540 3.21 15.66 16.71
CA SER A 540 4.53 16.07 16.21
C SER A 540 5.30 14.95 15.53
N ARG A 541 4.90 13.69 15.78
CA ARG A 541 5.48 12.46 15.23
C ARG A 541 4.70 11.96 14.01
N GLY A 542 3.70 12.71 13.55
CA GLY A 542 2.85 12.35 12.42
C GLY A 542 1.86 11.22 12.72
N GLN A 543 1.59 10.92 14.00
CA GLN A 543 0.59 9.92 14.35
C GLN A 543 -0.80 10.54 14.37
N LEU A 544 -1.79 9.79 13.89
CA LEU A 544 -3.18 10.23 13.81
C LEU A 544 -3.90 10.00 15.15
N TRP A 545 -4.59 11.03 15.64
CA TRP A 545 -5.48 10.96 16.79
C TRP A 545 -6.92 11.28 16.38
N ALA A 546 -7.89 10.62 17.02
CA ALA A 546 -9.31 10.86 16.78
C ALA A 546 -10.10 10.99 18.08
N ALA A 547 -11.12 11.84 18.04
CA ALA A 547 -12.10 12.04 19.10
C ALA A 547 -13.45 11.45 18.68
N GLU A 548 -14.09 10.71 19.58
CA GLU A 548 -15.25 9.88 19.23
C GLU A 548 -16.35 9.86 20.30
N PHE A 549 -17.59 10.00 19.84
CA PHE A 549 -18.79 9.90 20.69
C PHE A 549 -19.16 8.45 20.98
N GLY A 550 -19.35 8.13 22.26
CA GLY A 550 -19.99 6.90 22.73
C GLY A 550 -21.51 6.91 22.57
N GLU A 551 -22.15 5.75 22.75
CA GLU A 551 -23.62 5.62 22.75
C GLU A 551 -24.20 5.91 24.13
N ASN A 552 -23.73 5.19 25.15
CA ASN A 552 -24.37 5.16 26.47
C ASN A 552 -23.38 5.29 27.62
N SER A 553 -22.11 4.93 27.41
CA SER A 553 -21.17 4.75 28.51
C SER A 553 -19.93 5.62 28.37
N GLN A 554 -19.15 5.46 27.29
CA GLN A 554 -17.83 6.07 27.18
C GLN A 554 -17.61 6.77 25.84
N ASP A 555 -17.32 8.08 25.91
CA ASP A 555 -16.66 8.83 24.84
C ASP A 555 -15.15 8.55 24.85
N GLU A 556 -14.48 8.76 23.72
CA GLU A 556 -13.11 8.29 23.51
C GLU A 556 -12.17 9.33 22.89
N LEU A 557 -10.90 9.23 23.28
CA LEU A 557 -9.75 9.75 22.55
C LEU A 557 -8.88 8.57 22.12
N ASN A 558 -8.70 8.42 20.82
CA ASN A 558 -8.04 7.29 20.19
C ASN A 558 -6.73 7.70 19.51
N LEU A 559 -5.68 6.88 19.68
CA LEU A 559 -4.48 6.93 18.85
C LEU A 559 -4.66 5.95 17.69
N ILE A 560 -4.85 6.47 16.49
CA ILE A 560 -5.27 5.71 15.32
C ILE A 560 -4.11 4.98 14.66
N GLN A 561 -4.19 3.66 14.69
CA GLN A 561 -3.30 2.72 14.02
C GLN A 561 -3.86 2.26 12.67
N LYS A 562 -2.97 2.15 11.67
CA LYS A 562 -3.26 1.58 10.35
C LYS A 562 -3.82 0.15 10.49
N GLY A 563 -5.01 -0.09 9.95
CA GLY A 563 -5.71 -1.38 9.99
C GLY A 563 -6.39 -1.70 11.32
N GLY A 564 -6.32 -0.79 12.30
CA GLY A 564 -6.80 -1.02 13.66
C GLY A 564 -8.32 -1.16 13.78
N ASN A 565 -8.75 -2.06 14.67
CA ASN A 565 -10.15 -2.23 15.08
C ASN A 565 -10.37 -1.64 16.48
N TYR A 566 -11.29 -0.68 16.60
CA TYR A 566 -11.61 0.04 17.85
C TYR A 566 -12.82 -0.53 18.59
N GLY A 567 -13.36 -1.66 18.12
CA GLY A 567 -14.21 -2.55 18.91
C GLY A 567 -15.71 -2.24 18.91
N TRP A 568 -16.16 -1.06 18.47
CA TRP A 568 -17.60 -0.77 18.39
C TRP A 568 -18.31 -1.77 17.44
N PRO A 569 -19.45 -2.39 17.81
CA PRO A 569 -20.23 -2.14 19.04
C PRO A 569 -19.98 -3.10 20.20
N ALA A 570 -19.08 -4.08 20.06
CA ALA A 570 -18.83 -5.07 21.10
C ALA A 570 -18.12 -4.47 22.33
N CYS A 571 -17.25 -3.49 22.08
CA CYS A 571 -16.57 -2.69 23.11
C CYS A 571 -16.91 -1.20 22.91
N GLU A 572 -17.38 -0.55 23.96
CA GLU A 572 -17.56 0.90 24.03
C GLU A 572 -16.56 1.45 25.06
N GLY A 573 -15.52 2.12 24.57
CA GLY A 573 -14.36 2.51 25.35
C GLY A 573 -13.60 1.32 25.89
N THR A 574 -13.90 0.96 27.13
CA THR A 574 -13.28 -0.15 27.88
C THR A 574 -14.32 -1.06 28.52
N ILE A 575 -15.58 -0.93 28.11
CA ILE A 575 -16.73 -1.65 28.65
C ILE A 575 -17.31 -2.57 27.56
N GLY A 576 -17.64 -3.81 27.92
CA GLY A 576 -18.16 -4.84 27.01
C GLY A 576 -17.15 -5.94 26.72
N ASP A 577 -17.25 -6.56 25.55
CA ASP A 577 -16.25 -7.51 25.08
C ASP A 577 -15.15 -6.74 24.35
N CYS A 578 -14.07 -6.43 25.06
CA CYS A 578 -12.97 -5.62 24.56
C CYS A 578 -11.75 -6.44 24.11
N SER A 579 -11.87 -7.77 24.10
CA SER A 579 -10.74 -8.65 23.77
C SER A 579 -10.34 -8.49 22.29
N GLY A 580 -9.05 -8.23 22.05
CA GLY A 580 -8.51 -8.10 20.69
C GLY A 580 -8.76 -6.76 19.98
N TYR A 581 -9.36 -5.77 20.65
CA TYR A 581 -9.54 -4.42 20.12
C TYR A 581 -8.51 -3.42 20.65
N ILE A 582 -8.27 -2.35 19.90
CA ILE A 582 -7.37 -1.27 20.32
C ILE A 582 -8.12 -0.38 21.30
N ALA A 583 -7.66 -0.36 22.55
CA ALA A 583 -8.25 0.47 23.59
C ALA A 583 -7.98 1.98 23.36
N PRO A 584 -8.95 2.85 23.71
CA PRO A 584 -8.76 4.29 23.71
C PRO A 584 -7.66 4.72 24.67
N LYS A 585 -7.03 5.85 24.38
CA LYS A 585 -6.00 6.46 25.25
C LYS A 585 -6.61 7.25 26.39
N ARG A 586 -7.86 7.68 26.23
CA ARG A 586 -8.66 8.26 27.30
C ARG A 586 -10.15 8.03 27.04
N THR A 587 -10.89 7.84 28.12
CA THR A 587 -12.35 7.79 28.08
C THR A 587 -12.97 8.82 29.03
N TRP A 588 -14.21 9.20 28.72
CA TRP A 588 -15.08 10.03 29.55
C TRP A 588 -16.48 9.45 29.58
N PRO A 589 -17.27 9.62 30.65
CA PRO A 589 -18.71 9.41 30.57
C PRO A 589 -19.30 10.27 29.44
N THR A 590 -20.25 9.73 28.67
CA THR A 590 -20.91 10.44 27.54
C THR A 590 -21.57 11.77 27.95
N SER A 591 -21.85 11.95 29.24
CA SER A 591 -22.39 13.18 29.82
C SER A 591 -21.34 14.28 30.07
N GLN A 592 -20.03 13.98 30.00
CA GLN A 592 -18.96 14.90 30.40
C GLN A 592 -18.11 15.43 29.24
N ALA A 593 -18.14 14.79 28.08
CA ALA A 593 -17.36 15.22 26.92
C ALA A 593 -18.26 15.55 25.74
N GLY A 594 -18.79 14.55 25.05
CA GLY A 594 -19.28 14.68 23.68
C GLY A 594 -18.18 15.23 22.77
N PRO A 595 -17.04 14.53 22.62
CA PRO A 595 -15.83 15.09 22.02
C PRO A 595 -15.98 15.18 20.50
N SER A 596 -15.79 16.39 19.97
CA SER A 596 -15.98 16.70 18.55
C SER A 596 -14.65 17.05 17.86
N GLY A 597 -14.45 18.32 17.48
CA GLY A 597 -13.18 18.77 16.91
C GLY A 597 -12.00 18.57 17.87
N ILE A 598 -10.88 18.13 17.32
CA ILE A 598 -9.59 17.99 17.99
C ILE A 598 -8.53 18.78 17.22
N GLU A 599 -7.59 19.38 17.93
CA GLU A 599 -6.40 20.02 17.37
C GLU A 599 -5.18 19.63 18.19
N ILE A 600 -4.01 19.53 17.56
CA ILE A 600 -2.75 19.24 18.25
C ILE A 600 -1.71 20.30 17.94
N VAL A 601 -1.20 20.96 18.98
CA VAL A 601 -0.12 21.95 18.87
C VAL A 601 1.00 21.52 19.80
N ASN A 602 2.16 21.13 19.24
CA ASN A 602 3.33 20.68 19.99
C ASN A 602 2.99 19.61 21.04
N ASP A 603 2.31 18.56 20.60
CA ASP A 603 1.86 17.41 21.40
C ASP A 603 0.88 17.74 22.54
N TRP A 604 0.34 18.95 22.57
CA TRP A 604 -0.84 19.27 23.36
C TRP A 604 -2.09 19.05 22.53
N ILE A 605 -3.00 18.24 23.06
CA ILE A 605 -4.29 17.91 22.48
C ILE A 605 -5.35 18.85 23.07
N TYR A 606 -6.14 19.47 22.20
CA TYR A 606 -7.32 20.27 22.54
C TYR A 606 -8.55 19.61 21.94
N ILE A 607 -9.61 19.38 22.74
CA ILE A 607 -10.83 18.69 22.29
C ILE A 607 -12.05 19.52 22.66
N ALA A 608 -12.83 19.90 21.66
CA ALA A 608 -14.09 20.62 21.84
C ALA A 608 -15.19 19.67 22.36
N GLY A 609 -15.66 19.91 23.59
CA GLY A 609 -16.73 19.15 24.22
C GLY A 609 -18.11 19.74 23.93
N VAL A 610 -18.93 18.97 23.22
CA VAL A 610 -20.30 19.33 22.85
C VAL A 610 -21.26 19.13 24.03
N THR A 611 -21.24 17.95 24.65
CA THR A 611 -22.15 17.62 25.77
C THR A 611 -21.64 18.19 27.08
N GLY A 612 -20.32 18.17 27.29
CA GLY A 612 -19.69 18.70 28.50
C GLY A 612 -19.51 20.23 28.51
N GLU A 613 -19.79 20.90 27.38
CA GLU A 613 -19.72 22.37 27.25
C GLU A 613 -18.39 22.97 27.71
N GLN A 614 -17.28 22.30 27.35
CA GLN A 614 -15.94 22.65 27.83
C GLN A 614 -14.84 22.19 26.87
N LEU A 615 -13.71 22.89 26.92
CA LEU A 615 -12.52 22.52 26.15
C LEU A 615 -11.65 21.58 27.01
N TRP A 616 -11.46 20.35 26.55
CA TRP A 616 -10.52 19.43 27.19
C TRP A 616 -9.12 19.64 26.67
N VAL A 617 -8.14 19.72 27.57
CA VAL A 617 -6.72 19.90 27.22
C VAL A 617 -5.88 18.83 27.90
N THR A 618 -5.02 18.14 27.14
CA THR A 618 -4.06 17.18 27.70
C THR A 618 -2.77 17.20 26.88
N LYS A 619 -1.71 16.63 27.43
CA LYS A 619 -0.43 16.48 26.75
C LYS A 619 -0.17 15.02 26.43
N ILE A 620 0.32 14.74 25.23
CA ILE A 620 0.83 13.43 24.86
C ILE A 620 2.11 13.18 25.68
N ASN A 621 2.25 11.96 26.20
CA ASN A 621 3.44 11.59 26.96
C ASN A 621 4.68 11.51 26.05
N SER A 622 5.87 11.52 26.65
CA SER A 622 7.14 11.48 25.90
C SER A 622 7.30 10.23 25.04
N ALA A 623 6.66 9.12 25.41
CA ALA A 623 6.64 7.89 24.63
C ALA A 623 5.75 7.98 23.38
N GLY A 624 4.86 8.98 23.30
CA GLY A 624 3.94 9.14 22.18
C GLY A 624 2.76 8.17 22.16
N THR A 625 2.57 7.35 23.19
CA THR A 625 1.62 6.23 23.18
C THR A 625 0.40 6.43 24.07
N GLY A 626 0.36 7.53 24.83
CA GLY A 626 -0.71 7.86 25.76
C GLY A 626 -0.70 9.35 26.12
N VAL A 627 -1.62 9.75 27.00
CA VAL A 627 -1.81 11.14 27.39
C VAL A 627 -1.79 11.31 28.90
N GLY A 628 -1.51 12.52 29.37
CA GLY A 628 -1.70 12.90 30.77
C GLY A 628 -3.17 13.04 31.16
N THR A 629 -3.42 13.43 32.41
CA THR A 629 -4.77 13.73 32.90
C THR A 629 -5.34 14.95 32.17
N PRO A 630 -6.48 14.82 31.46
CA PRO A 630 -7.11 15.96 30.80
C PRO A 630 -7.62 17.00 31.80
N GLN A 631 -7.39 18.26 31.50
CA GLN A 631 -7.94 19.42 32.20
C GLN A 631 -9.14 19.98 31.41
N ALA A 632 -10.24 20.25 32.11
CA ALA A 632 -11.36 20.98 31.54
C ALA A 632 -11.14 22.49 31.67
N LEU A 633 -11.34 23.22 30.56
CA LEU A 633 -11.25 24.68 30.50
C LEU A 633 -12.55 25.29 30.01
N PHE A 634 -12.82 26.52 30.45
CA PHE A 634 -13.94 27.35 29.99
C PHE A 634 -15.33 26.71 30.13
N SER A 635 -15.52 25.82 31.12
CA SER A 635 -16.77 25.09 31.34
C SER A 635 -17.99 26.02 31.38
N GLY A 636 -18.96 25.76 30.51
CA GLY A 636 -20.22 26.50 30.36
C GLY A 636 -20.09 27.89 29.72
N ARG A 637 -18.87 28.39 29.46
CA ARG A 637 -18.67 29.79 29.05
C ARG A 637 -19.34 30.14 27.71
N TRP A 638 -19.27 29.22 26.75
CA TRP A 638 -19.87 29.38 25.42
C TRP A 638 -20.87 28.27 25.07
N GLY A 639 -21.24 27.47 26.06
CA GLY A 639 -22.04 26.27 25.90
C GLY A 639 -21.33 25.20 25.06
N ARG A 640 -22.05 24.63 24.10
CA ARG A 640 -21.65 23.45 23.33
C ARG A 640 -20.53 23.81 22.36
N LEU A 641 -19.35 23.19 22.48
CA LEU A 641 -18.19 23.47 21.64
C LEU A 641 -18.03 22.44 20.52
N ARG A 642 -17.71 22.88 19.29
CA ARG A 642 -17.78 22.03 18.08
C ARG A 642 -16.47 21.83 17.33
N SER A 643 -15.70 22.89 17.13
CA SER A 643 -14.45 22.84 16.37
C SER A 643 -13.37 23.63 17.10
N ILE A 644 -12.15 23.11 17.08
CA ILE A 644 -10.95 23.79 17.54
C ILE A 644 -9.92 23.67 16.42
N THR A 645 -9.23 24.76 16.08
CA THR A 645 -8.29 24.78 14.94
C THR A 645 -7.11 25.71 15.22
N HIS A 646 -5.90 25.27 14.91
CA HIS A 646 -4.68 26.06 15.05
C HIS A 646 -4.67 27.21 14.04
N THR A 647 -4.40 28.42 14.54
CA THR A 647 -4.45 29.64 13.72
C THR A 647 -3.06 29.94 13.13
N PRO A 648 -2.98 30.58 11.94
CA PRO A 648 -1.69 30.94 11.33
C PRO A 648 -0.80 31.86 12.19
N ASP A 649 -1.41 32.62 13.11
CA ASP A 649 -0.71 33.49 14.06
C ASP A 649 -0.28 32.77 15.36
N GLY A 650 -0.45 31.45 15.46
CA GLY A 650 0.06 30.63 16.56
C GLY A 650 -0.87 30.53 17.78
N GLY A 651 -2.17 30.78 17.62
CA GLY A 651 -3.21 30.59 18.62
C GLY A 651 -4.20 29.48 18.23
N LEU A 652 -5.41 29.53 18.77
CA LEU A 652 -6.50 28.61 18.41
C LEU A 652 -7.79 29.39 18.12
N TRP A 653 -8.60 28.91 17.18
CA TRP A 653 -10.00 29.31 17.05
C TRP A 653 -10.91 28.18 17.52
N LEU A 654 -11.87 28.53 18.37
CA LEU A 654 -12.87 27.62 18.95
C LEU A 654 -14.28 28.05 18.53
N THR A 655 -15.10 27.12 18.06
CA THR A 655 -16.49 27.38 17.66
C THR A 655 -17.50 26.78 18.64
N SER A 656 -18.65 27.44 18.83
CA SER A 656 -19.80 26.91 19.58
C SER A 656 -21.03 26.61 18.70
N THR A 657 -21.88 25.67 19.15
CA THR A 657 -23.09 25.19 18.44
C THR A 657 -24.28 24.90 19.38
N ASN A 658 -24.78 25.92 20.08
CA ASN A 658 -25.87 25.86 21.06
C ASN A 658 -27.26 25.50 20.49
N ASN A 659 -27.46 25.60 19.17
CA ASN A 659 -28.76 25.33 18.51
C ASN A 659 -28.84 23.93 17.88
N ASP A 660 -27.81 23.11 18.06
CA ASP A 660 -27.58 21.92 17.23
C ASP A 660 -28.45 20.69 17.57
N LYS A 661 -29.12 20.68 18.74
CA LYS A 661 -29.74 19.47 19.29
C LYS A 661 -30.96 18.99 18.50
N ASN A 662 -31.65 19.89 17.78
CA ASN A 662 -32.77 19.61 16.86
C ASN A 662 -33.13 20.82 15.97
N GLY A 663 -32.23 21.80 15.77
CA GLY A 663 -32.56 23.07 15.10
C GLY A 663 -33.47 23.98 15.94
N GLY A 664 -33.52 23.77 17.25
CA GLY A 664 -34.27 24.62 18.19
C GLY A 664 -33.53 25.92 18.49
N THR A 665 -34.31 26.98 18.77
CA THR A 665 -33.84 28.33 19.13
C THR A 665 -32.84 28.29 20.30
N PRO A 666 -31.75 29.08 20.26
CA PRO A 666 -30.71 29.09 21.31
C PRO A 666 -31.26 29.34 22.70
N SER A 667 -30.63 28.71 23.69
CA SER A 667 -30.71 29.07 25.10
C SER A 667 -29.91 30.36 25.37
N THR A 668 -30.39 31.56 25.04
CA THR A 668 -29.74 32.86 25.37
C THR A 668 -28.27 33.09 24.95
N ILE A 669 -27.55 32.09 24.45
CA ILE A 669 -26.11 32.13 24.13
C ILE A 669 -25.94 31.98 22.62
N ASP A 670 -25.37 33.00 21.99
CA ASP A 670 -25.06 33.00 20.55
C ASP A 670 -23.97 31.97 20.21
N ASN A 671 -24.01 31.46 18.98
CA ASN A 671 -22.91 30.68 18.45
C ASN A 671 -21.78 31.61 18.01
N VAL A 672 -20.57 31.32 18.48
CA VAL A 672 -19.42 32.21 18.34
C VAL A 672 -18.21 31.46 17.81
N ILE A 673 -17.31 32.23 17.19
CA ILE A 673 -15.91 31.89 16.99
C ILE A 673 -15.14 32.75 17.99
N VAL A 674 -14.31 32.13 18.83
CA VAL A 674 -13.43 32.83 19.77
C VAL A 674 -11.99 32.47 19.50
N ARG A 675 -11.09 33.43 19.73
CA ARG A 675 -9.65 33.22 19.68
C ARG A 675 -9.12 32.92 21.07
N LEU A 676 -8.29 31.89 21.15
CA LEU A 676 -7.47 31.56 22.29
C LEU A 676 -6.00 31.78 21.93
N LYS A 677 -5.18 32.13 22.90
CA LYS A 677 -3.72 32.30 22.74
C LYS A 677 -2.95 31.48 23.75
N PHE A 678 -1.79 31.00 23.35
CA PHE A 678 -0.82 30.45 24.29
C PHE A 678 -0.11 31.60 25.03
N PRO A 679 0.25 31.40 26.30
CA PRO A 679 0.95 32.39 27.11
C PRO A 679 2.36 32.72 26.60
#